data_AF-A0A812R1Q7-F1
#
_entry.id   AF-A0A812R1Q7-F1
#
_cell.length_a   1.000
_cell.length_b   1.000
_cell.length_c   1.000
_cell.angle_alpha   90.00
_cell.angle_beta   90.00
_cell.angle_gamma   90.00
#
_symmetry.space_group_name_H-M   'P 1'
#
loop_
_entity.id
_entity.type
_entity.pdbx_description
1 polymer ?
#
loop_
_entity_poly.entity_id
_entity_poly.type
_entity_poly.pdbx_seq_one_letter_code
_entity_poly.pdbx_strand_id
1 'polypeptide(L)'
;MAGYPQQMMFAMVPQAVVMPSAVVMPPAVLMPPIAAPVGIDIATEVQRMVECEGFKPMALADAEARLGSASQKYLASNCLRLEQVLKLHTSLISVWSQDDTGVLMVSVPSSPWLGADAKPPSEHGPTGPKQKENRDQVLTGILRGKALDIIEDLTNIPDLQESLRDIAAILLTSPDRTMLVSSLGNRISTRTRNFLRCAKLRTAQLLRCFSDDFFLEEKGAGTTVTYAKAAPKQYYVTPQQHQRIDSARHARLLKLATDVTMDFRQAKDISAGDLIEKLCSEGTQGMLLIDCRSEAEQVLSALPGAVQLYHVTAEHLQQAAFVVAYCCIGCRSAEWCQELSSSAVAHKLHYLKGGIAAWLHEGGQLIQPNTGMPCRLVHCWTWELTPFFPTRGCEVHSPAQLGTMAQTEIESSPQRSLTRASRARLDRLRNLAWEVRLRYCPSVLCLDAEDVQRLISESATGGYIFVDVRTNEERQVSTISCPTCPTITKEEFLQKMAGNLPNLPYTFLVFCTVGGRSGRFCQDLLTEPQKHGVHGKVNSSQMKSILGGIAAWVHAGGNLVDTLGNPTRKVSPWCQAFMDIFPVSGAELVLDELQVVPQDARAFIDCKSCAEMAAEVSAPGRILRTCQALAPEVLADTLSRAAETCAPYDD
;
A
#
# COMPACT_ATOMS: atom_id res chain seq x y z
N MET A 1 31.10 20.62 76.00
CA MET A 1 30.10 19.62 75.58
C MET A 1 29.71 19.89 74.15
N ALA A 2 29.34 18.83 73.41
CA ALA A 2 29.04 18.74 71.99
C ALA A 2 30.27 18.61 71.07
N GLY A 3 30.61 17.36 70.76
CA GLY A 3 31.53 16.99 69.69
C GLY A 3 30.78 16.86 68.35
N TYR A 4 31.47 17.20 67.27
CA TYR A 4 31.08 16.91 65.89
C TYR A 4 32.08 15.89 65.32
N PRO A 5 31.62 14.81 64.67
CA PRO A 5 32.50 13.79 64.14
C PRO A 5 33.04 14.17 62.75
N GLN A 6 34.32 13.84 62.51
CA GLN A 6 34.98 13.91 61.21
C GLN A 6 34.29 12.97 60.22
N GLN A 7 33.78 13.53 59.11
CA GLN A 7 33.43 12.74 57.92
C GLN A 7 34.72 12.43 57.13
N MET A 8 35.07 11.15 57.07
CA MET A 8 36.06 10.63 56.12
C MET A 8 35.48 10.67 54.71
N MET A 9 36.11 11.42 53.80
CA MET A 9 35.90 11.28 52.36
C MET A 9 36.57 9.98 51.88
N PHE A 10 35.76 8.97 51.53
CA PHE A 10 36.22 7.87 50.70
C PHE A 10 36.11 8.28 49.23
N ALA A 11 37.25 8.43 48.56
CA ALA A 11 37.31 8.54 47.11
C ALA A 11 36.92 7.20 46.49
N MET A 12 35.75 7.14 45.85
CA MET A 12 35.35 6.00 45.03
C MET A 12 36.07 6.08 43.68
N VAL A 13 36.98 5.13 43.46
CA VAL A 13 37.56 4.84 42.15
C VAL A 13 36.48 4.20 41.28
N PRO A 14 36.20 4.71 40.06
CA PRO A 14 35.20 4.09 39.19
C PRO A 14 35.73 2.73 38.70
N GLN A 15 35.03 1.65 39.06
CA GLN A 15 35.25 0.34 38.48
C GLN A 15 34.91 0.38 36.99
N ALA A 16 35.87 0.01 36.15
CA ALA A 16 35.67 -0.18 34.73
C ALA A 16 34.64 -1.30 34.51
N VAL A 17 33.48 -0.92 33.97
CA VAL A 17 32.47 -1.85 33.48
C VAL A 17 33.03 -2.52 32.23
N VAL A 18 33.50 -3.76 32.37
CA VAL A 18 33.84 -4.63 31.25
C VAL A 18 32.54 -5.01 30.57
N MET A 19 32.23 -4.34 29.44
CA MET A 19 31.16 -4.74 28.54
C MET A 19 31.48 -6.14 27.99
N PRO A 20 30.56 -7.12 28.06
CA PRO A 20 30.79 -8.42 27.46
C PRO A 20 30.95 -8.25 25.94
N SER A 21 32.02 -8.82 25.39
CA SER A 21 32.26 -8.87 23.95
C SER A 21 31.01 -9.42 23.26
N ALA A 22 30.50 -8.66 22.29
CA ALA A 22 29.41 -9.10 21.43
C ALA A 22 29.75 -10.48 20.86
N VAL A 23 28.87 -11.44 21.08
CA VAL A 23 28.96 -12.77 20.49
C VAL A 23 28.83 -12.59 18.98
N VAL A 24 29.95 -12.56 18.29
CA VAL A 24 30.01 -12.64 16.83
C VAL A 24 29.52 -14.03 16.48
N MET A 25 28.26 -14.14 16.04
CA MET A 25 27.77 -15.39 15.48
C MET A 25 28.65 -15.74 14.27
N PRO A 26 29.12 -17.00 14.14
CA PRO A 26 29.81 -17.41 12.93
C PRO A 26 28.89 -17.17 11.73
N PRO A 27 29.43 -16.74 10.58
CA PRO A 27 28.63 -16.52 9.38
C PRO A 27 27.84 -17.79 9.09
N ALA A 28 26.52 -17.65 8.95
CA ALA A 28 25.67 -18.75 8.50
C ALA A 28 26.30 -19.33 7.23
N VAL A 29 26.51 -20.64 7.20
CA VAL A 29 26.91 -21.34 5.98
C VAL A 29 25.76 -21.12 4.99
N LEU A 30 25.92 -20.12 4.14
CA LEU A 30 25.04 -19.84 3.01
C LEU A 30 25.04 -21.12 2.18
N MET A 31 23.94 -21.87 2.24
CA MET A 31 23.67 -22.83 1.19
C MET A 31 23.70 -22.03 -0.12
N PRO A 32 24.40 -22.51 -1.16
CA PRO A 32 24.34 -21.86 -2.46
C PRO A 32 22.85 -21.70 -2.80
N PRO A 33 22.39 -20.50 -3.21
CA PRO A 33 21.00 -20.28 -3.52
C PRO A 33 20.61 -21.36 -4.53
N ILE A 34 19.74 -22.29 -4.13
CA ILE A 34 19.06 -23.15 -5.09
C ILE A 34 18.43 -22.15 -6.05
N ALA A 35 18.88 -22.13 -7.31
CA ALA A 35 18.36 -21.23 -8.30
C ALA A 35 16.83 -21.38 -8.27
N ALA A 36 16.14 -20.37 -7.73
CA ALA A 36 14.70 -20.37 -7.50
C ALA A 36 13.89 -20.91 -8.69
N PRO A 37 14.25 -20.64 -9.96
CA PRO A 37 13.55 -21.23 -11.11
C PRO A 37 13.66 -22.76 -11.21
N VAL A 38 14.80 -23.38 -10.87
CA VAL A 38 14.94 -24.83 -11.06
C VAL A 38 14.31 -25.62 -9.91
N GLY A 39 14.38 -25.10 -8.68
CA GLY A 39 13.68 -25.70 -7.54
C GLY A 39 12.15 -25.71 -7.73
N ILE A 40 11.59 -24.62 -8.27
CA ILE A 40 10.15 -24.54 -8.55
C ILE A 40 9.75 -25.45 -9.72
N ASP A 41 10.61 -25.66 -10.71
CA ASP A 41 10.36 -26.60 -11.81
C ASP A 41 10.26 -28.04 -11.30
N ILE A 42 11.19 -28.46 -10.43
CA ILE A 42 11.16 -29.79 -9.79
C ILE A 42 9.90 -29.96 -8.94
N ALA A 43 9.57 -28.98 -8.10
CA ALA A 43 8.36 -29.04 -7.28
C ALA A 43 7.06 -29.07 -8.13
N THR A 44 7.04 -28.33 -9.23
CA THR A 44 5.92 -28.32 -10.19
C THR A 44 5.81 -29.65 -10.94
N GLU A 45 6.93 -30.28 -11.27
CA GLU A 45 6.98 -31.61 -11.88
C GLU A 45 6.39 -32.66 -10.94
N VAL A 46 6.79 -32.68 -9.66
CA VAL A 46 6.20 -33.57 -8.65
C VAL A 46 4.71 -33.28 -8.42
N GLN A 47 4.30 -32.00 -8.42
CA GLN A 47 2.88 -31.63 -8.35
C GLN A 47 2.07 -32.26 -9.48
N ARG A 48 2.55 -32.15 -10.73
CA ARG A 48 1.87 -32.76 -11.88
C ARG A 48 1.77 -34.27 -11.75
N MET A 49 2.80 -34.94 -11.20
CA MET A 49 2.73 -36.38 -10.95
C MET A 49 1.60 -36.75 -10.00
N VAL A 50 1.49 -36.04 -8.87
CA VAL A 50 0.41 -36.25 -7.90
C VAL A 50 -0.97 -35.95 -8.50
N GLU A 51 -1.09 -34.89 -9.31
CA GLU A 51 -2.32 -34.54 -10.02
C GLU A 51 -2.72 -35.62 -11.04
N CYS A 52 -1.76 -36.16 -11.80
CA CYS A 52 -1.98 -37.26 -12.75
C CYS A 52 -2.43 -38.57 -12.06
N GLU A 53 -2.01 -38.82 -10.82
CA GLU A 53 -2.47 -39.96 -10.01
C GLU A 53 -3.83 -39.72 -9.32
N GLY A 54 -4.58 -38.71 -9.76
CA GLY A 54 -5.88 -38.37 -9.17
C GLY A 54 -5.75 -37.85 -7.74
N PHE A 55 -4.71 -37.04 -7.49
CA PHE A 55 -4.40 -36.41 -6.21
C PHE A 55 -4.02 -37.38 -5.07
N LYS A 56 -3.78 -38.65 -5.38
CA LYS A 56 -3.32 -39.63 -4.39
C LYS A 56 -1.90 -39.30 -3.93
N PRO A 57 -1.61 -39.35 -2.62
CA PRO A 57 -0.25 -39.24 -2.11
C PRO A 57 0.67 -40.28 -2.78
N MET A 58 1.89 -39.88 -3.12
CA MET A 58 2.90 -40.70 -3.78
C MET A 58 4.10 -40.87 -2.85
N ALA A 59 4.77 -42.03 -2.84
CA ALA A 59 6.02 -42.15 -2.10
C ALA A 59 7.09 -41.26 -2.72
N LEU A 60 7.91 -40.61 -1.89
CA LEU A 60 8.96 -39.69 -2.35
C LEU A 60 9.94 -40.38 -3.30
N ALA A 61 10.25 -41.67 -3.04
CA ALA A 61 11.12 -42.48 -3.91
C ALA A 61 10.49 -42.72 -5.30
N ASP A 62 9.17 -42.90 -5.38
CA ASP A 62 8.45 -43.05 -6.65
C ASP A 62 8.45 -41.73 -7.44
N ALA A 63 8.27 -40.60 -6.74
CA ALA A 63 8.37 -39.28 -7.35
C ALA A 63 9.78 -39.04 -7.91
N GLU A 64 10.82 -39.36 -7.14
CA GLU A 64 12.23 -39.22 -7.53
C GLU A 64 12.58 -40.10 -8.75
N ALA A 65 12.09 -41.33 -8.80
CA ALA A 65 12.28 -42.24 -9.92
C ALA A 65 11.58 -41.75 -11.22
N ARG A 66 10.53 -40.93 -11.10
CA ARG A 66 9.74 -40.41 -12.22
C ARG A 66 10.18 -39.04 -12.72
N LEU A 67 11.08 -38.35 -12.00
CA LEU A 67 11.60 -37.05 -12.42
C LEU A 67 12.24 -37.12 -13.81
N GLY A 68 12.03 -36.08 -14.61
CA GLY A 68 12.67 -35.90 -15.89
C GLY A 68 14.20 -35.83 -15.76
N SER A 69 14.89 -36.20 -16.83
CA SER A 69 16.36 -36.28 -16.84
C SER A 69 17.05 -34.95 -16.49
N ALA A 70 16.43 -33.81 -16.81
CA ALA A 70 16.92 -32.49 -16.42
C ALA A 70 16.89 -32.28 -14.90
N SER A 71 15.75 -32.58 -14.27
CA SER A 71 15.54 -32.50 -12.82
C SER A 71 16.48 -33.45 -12.06
N GLN A 72 16.60 -34.70 -12.53
CA GLN A 72 17.54 -35.68 -11.96
C GLN A 72 19.00 -35.21 -12.07
N LYS A 73 19.41 -34.71 -13.25
CA LYS A 73 20.76 -34.18 -13.45
C LYS A 73 21.03 -32.98 -12.54
N TYR A 74 20.04 -32.11 -12.33
CA TYR A 74 20.16 -30.96 -11.43
C TYR A 74 20.34 -31.38 -9.98
N LEU A 75 19.51 -32.30 -9.47
CA LEU A 75 19.64 -32.85 -8.12
C LEU A 75 21.03 -33.48 -7.91
N ALA A 76 21.47 -34.30 -8.86
CA ALA A 76 22.78 -34.96 -8.81
C ALA A 76 23.95 -33.97 -8.85
N SER A 77 23.92 -33.00 -9.78
CA SER A 77 25.02 -32.03 -9.96
C SER A 77 25.20 -31.10 -8.75
N ASN A 78 24.13 -30.88 -7.96
CA ASN A 78 24.15 -30.01 -6.79
C ASN A 78 24.16 -30.80 -5.46
N CYS A 79 24.26 -32.14 -5.50
CA CYS A 79 24.20 -33.00 -4.32
C CYS A 79 22.95 -32.75 -3.44
N LEU A 80 21.80 -32.46 -4.07
CA LEU A 80 20.53 -32.19 -3.38
C LEU A 80 19.67 -33.46 -3.38
N ARG A 81 19.01 -33.73 -2.25
CA ARG A 81 17.92 -34.73 -2.19
C ARG A 81 16.60 -34.09 -2.58
N LEU A 82 15.73 -34.83 -3.27
CA LEU A 82 14.40 -34.34 -3.66
C LEU A 82 13.61 -33.78 -2.44
N GLU A 83 13.70 -34.46 -1.29
CA GLU A 83 13.09 -34.01 -0.03
C GLU A 83 13.45 -32.57 0.33
N GLN A 84 14.74 -32.20 0.19
CA GLN A 84 15.24 -30.88 0.57
C GLN A 84 14.68 -29.80 -0.35
N VAL A 85 14.57 -30.10 -1.64
CA VAL A 85 13.96 -29.18 -2.62
C VAL A 85 12.47 -29.01 -2.31
N LEU A 86 11.72 -30.10 -2.14
CA LEU A 86 10.28 -30.03 -1.90
C LEU A 86 9.92 -29.30 -0.59
N LYS A 87 10.72 -29.47 0.46
CA LYS A 87 10.53 -28.74 1.74
C LYS A 87 10.70 -27.22 1.63
N LEU A 88 11.34 -26.73 0.57
CA LEU A 88 11.44 -25.28 0.29
C LEU A 88 10.24 -24.75 -0.53
N HIS A 89 9.38 -25.64 -1.01
CA HIS A 89 8.24 -25.34 -1.88
C HIS A 89 6.92 -25.87 -1.30
N THR A 90 6.70 -25.69 0.01
CA THR A 90 5.51 -26.17 0.75
C THR A 90 4.18 -25.67 0.19
N SER A 91 4.19 -24.54 -0.54
CA SER A 91 3.00 -24.01 -1.23
C SER A 91 2.54 -24.88 -2.41
N LEU A 92 3.41 -25.74 -2.96
CA LEU A 92 3.11 -26.61 -4.11
C LEU A 92 2.98 -28.07 -3.68
N ILE A 93 3.86 -28.54 -2.79
CA ILE A 93 3.94 -29.94 -2.33
C ILE A 93 4.14 -29.98 -0.82
N SER A 94 3.41 -30.86 -0.15
CA SER A 94 3.65 -31.26 1.25
C SER A 94 4.42 -32.57 1.28
N VAL A 95 5.41 -32.67 2.18
CA VAL A 95 6.21 -33.88 2.42
C VAL A 95 5.98 -34.33 3.87
N TRP A 96 5.59 -35.59 4.08
CA TRP A 96 5.28 -36.14 5.42
C TRP A 96 5.60 -37.65 5.50
N SER A 97 5.70 -38.25 6.69
CA SER A 97 5.97 -39.69 6.85
C SER A 97 4.67 -40.50 6.95
N GLN A 98 4.52 -41.57 6.17
CA GLN A 98 3.29 -42.38 6.11
C GLN A 98 2.98 -43.09 7.43
N ASP A 99 4.02 -43.59 8.10
CA ASP A 99 3.97 -44.40 9.32
C ASP A 99 5.36 -44.45 10.00
N ASP A 100 5.50 -45.30 11.02
CA ASP A 100 6.75 -45.56 11.76
C ASP A 100 7.84 -46.23 10.90
N THR A 101 7.51 -46.68 9.68
CA THR A 101 8.50 -47.23 8.75
C THR A 101 9.34 -46.14 8.09
N GLY A 102 8.94 -44.86 8.24
CA GLY A 102 9.71 -43.71 7.78
C GLY A 102 9.56 -43.43 6.28
N VAL A 103 8.59 -44.05 5.61
CA VAL A 103 8.34 -43.80 4.18
C VAL A 103 7.81 -42.38 4.00
N LEU A 104 8.61 -41.53 3.36
CA LEU A 104 8.20 -40.17 3.03
C LEU A 104 7.20 -40.19 1.87
N MET A 105 6.09 -39.49 2.06
CA MET A 105 5.02 -39.28 1.10
C MET A 105 5.01 -37.82 0.64
N VAL A 106 4.63 -37.62 -0.61
CA VAL A 106 4.41 -36.31 -1.22
C VAL A 106 2.97 -36.18 -1.67
N SER A 107 2.36 -35.02 -1.43
CA SER A 107 0.99 -34.70 -1.86
C SER A 107 0.83 -33.21 -2.10
N VAL A 108 -0.18 -32.81 -2.88
CA VAL A 108 -0.50 -31.38 -3.04
C VAL A 108 -1.28 -30.87 -1.81
N PRO A 109 -1.06 -29.63 -1.33
CA PRO A 109 -1.72 -29.10 -0.13
C PRO A 109 -3.26 -29.11 -0.19
N SER A 110 -3.84 -29.03 -1.39
CA SER A 110 -5.29 -29.06 -1.63
C SER A 110 -5.87 -30.46 -1.84
N SER A 111 -5.06 -31.51 -1.65
CA SER A 111 -5.50 -32.88 -1.92
C SER A 111 -6.69 -33.24 -1.02
N PRO A 112 -7.80 -33.77 -1.58
CA PRO A 112 -8.96 -34.21 -0.78
C PRO A 112 -8.62 -35.35 0.17
N TRP A 113 -7.45 -35.97 0.00
CA TRP A 113 -6.91 -37.00 0.89
C TRP A 113 -6.27 -36.41 2.17
N LEU A 114 -6.04 -35.10 2.21
CA LEU A 114 -5.47 -34.36 3.35
C LEU A 114 -6.53 -33.47 4.05
N GLY A 115 -7.74 -34.00 4.28
CA GLY A 115 -8.80 -33.25 4.97
C GLY A 115 -8.30 -32.57 6.25
N ALA A 116 -8.84 -31.39 6.56
CA ALA A 116 -8.32 -30.43 7.55
C ALA A 116 -8.09 -30.95 8.99
N ASP A 117 -8.46 -32.20 9.31
CA ASP A 117 -8.25 -32.88 10.59
C ASP A 117 -7.86 -34.38 10.45
N ALA A 118 -7.25 -34.81 9.33
CA ALA A 118 -6.96 -36.23 9.09
C ALA A 118 -5.86 -36.79 10.02
N LYS A 119 -6.27 -37.49 11.08
CA LYS A 119 -5.44 -38.45 11.85
C LYS A 119 -5.13 -39.71 11.01
N PRO A 120 -4.03 -40.43 11.30
CA PRO A 120 -3.56 -41.56 10.49
C PRO A 120 -4.58 -42.71 10.34
N PRO A 121 -4.50 -43.49 9.26
CA PRO A 121 -5.50 -44.48 8.86
C PRO A 121 -5.40 -45.76 9.69
N SER A 122 -5.97 -45.75 10.89
CA SER A 122 -6.31 -46.97 11.64
C SER A 122 -7.79 -47.09 11.98
N GLU A 123 -8.66 -46.13 11.61
CA GLU A 123 -10.03 -46.05 12.14
C GLU A 123 -11.16 -45.85 11.12
N HIS A 124 -11.00 -46.20 9.84
CA HIS A 124 -12.12 -46.14 8.88
C HIS A 124 -12.41 -47.48 8.21
N GLY A 125 -13.57 -48.06 8.57
CA GLY A 125 -14.20 -49.20 7.89
C GLY A 125 -14.88 -48.80 6.56
N PRO A 126 -15.25 -49.78 5.71
CA PRO A 126 -15.59 -49.53 4.32
C PRO A 126 -17.10 -49.31 4.14
N THR A 127 -17.53 -48.15 3.65
CA THR A 127 -18.66 -48.00 2.70
C THR A 127 -18.97 -46.52 2.42
N GLY A 128 -18.72 -46.08 1.18
CA GLY A 128 -19.21 -44.81 0.65
C GLY A 128 -19.36 -44.92 -0.88
N PRO A 129 -20.47 -44.43 -1.48
CA PRO A 129 -20.83 -44.77 -2.86
C PRO A 129 -20.10 -43.93 -3.91
N LYS A 130 -19.83 -44.56 -5.06
CA LYS A 130 -19.10 -44.02 -6.21
C LYS A 130 -19.93 -42.97 -6.97
N GLN A 131 -19.35 -41.80 -7.25
CA GLN A 131 -19.90 -40.82 -8.19
C GLN A 131 -19.45 -41.10 -9.63
N LYS A 132 -20.37 -40.94 -10.59
CA LYS A 132 -20.24 -41.20 -12.03
C LYS A 132 -19.71 -39.97 -12.80
N GLU A 133 -19.08 -40.28 -13.93
CA GLU A 133 -18.27 -39.44 -14.85
C GLU A 133 -18.98 -38.21 -15.46
N ASN A 134 -18.19 -37.16 -15.75
CA ASN A 134 -18.63 -35.84 -16.17
C ASN A 134 -17.93 -35.40 -17.47
N ARG A 135 -18.53 -35.70 -18.63
CA ARG A 135 -18.02 -35.32 -19.96
C ARG A 135 -18.50 -33.94 -20.43
N ASP A 136 -19.59 -33.43 -19.84
CA ASP A 136 -20.16 -32.11 -20.15
C ASP A 136 -19.39 -30.93 -19.50
N GLN A 137 -18.55 -31.22 -18.49
CA GLN A 137 -17.77 -30.20 -17.79
C GLN A 137 -16.61 -29.62 -18.62
N VAL A 138 -16.07 -30.39 -19.58
CA VAL A 138 -14.92 -29.97 -20.39
C VAL A 138 -15.34 -29.02 -21.51
N LEU A 139 -16.48 -29.27 -22.17
CA LEU A 139 -17.03 -28.38 -23.21
C LEU A 139 -17.51 -27.04 -22.63
N THR A 140 -17.99 -27.02 -21.40
CA THR A 140 -18.41 -25.80 -20.68
C THR A 140 -17.20 -24.92 -20.30
N GLY A 141 -16.03 -25.51 -20.07
CA GLY A 141 -14.79 -24.79 -19.77
C GLY A 141 -14.21 -24.04 -20.97
N ILE A 142 -14.27 -24.62 -22.18
CA ILE A 142 -13.71 -24.01 -23.40
C ILE A 142 -14.56 -22.80 -23.86
N LEU A 143 -15.87 -22.85 -23.69
CA LEU A 143 -16.77 -21.73 -23.99
C LEU A 143 -16.69 -20.59 -22.95
N ARG A 144 -16.29 -20.89 -21.71
CA ARG A 144 -16.06 -19.89 -20.64
C ARG A 144 -14.77 -19.09 -20.81
N GLY A 145 -13.70 -19.69 -21.35
CA GLY A 145 -12.45 -18.96 -21.64
C GLY A 145 -12.67 -17.79 -22.62
N LYS A 146 -13.42 -18.02 -23.70
CA LYS A 146 -13.77 -16.97 -24.68
C LYS A 146 -14.70 -15.88 -24.10
N ALA A 147 -15.53 -16.22 -23.11
CA ALA A 147 -16.38 -15.25 -22.45
C ALA A 147 -15.59 -14.35 -21.49
N LEU A 148 -14.51 -14.86 -20.89
CA LEU A 148 -13.62 -14.07 -20.02
C LEU A 148 -12.75 -13.10 -20.81
N ASP A 149 -12.26 -13.49 -21.99
CA ASP A 149 -11.55 -12.58 -22.90
C ASP A 149 -12.45 -11.39 -23.29
N ILE A 150 -13.73 -11.67 -23.60
CA ILE A 150 -14.74 -10.64 -23.89
C ILE A 150 -15.04 -9.79 -22.64
N ILE A 151 -15.07 -10.37 -21.44
CA ILE A 151 -15.30 -9.62 -20.19
C ILE A 151 -14.10 -8.73 -19.86
N GLU A 152 -12.87 -9.16 -20.09
CA GLU A 152 -11.66 -8.36 -19.87
C GLU A 152 -11.61 -7.16 -20.84
N ASP A 153 -11.93 -7.39 -22.12
CA ASP A 153 -12.11 -6.33 -23.12
C ASP A 153 -13.23 -5.35 -22.74
N LEU A 154 -14.35 -5.86 -22.21
CA LEU A 154 -15.49 -5.07 -21.77
C LEU A 154 -15.23 -4.31 -20.46
N THR A 155 -14.39 -4.82 -19.55
CA THR A 155 -14.02 -4.13 -18.29
C THR A 155 -13.11 -2.93 -18.52
N ASN A 156 -12.50 -2.80 -19.70
CA ASN A 156 -11.74 -1.61 -20.09
C ASN A 156 -12.63 -0.49 -20.64
N ILE A 157 -13.94 -0.70 -20.80
CA ILE A 157 -14.90 0.31 -21.22
C ILE A 157 -15.40 1.08 -19.99
N PRO A 158 -15.04 2.38 -19.81
CA PRO A 158 -15.34 3.15 -18.61
C PRO A 158 -16.84 3.15 -18.25
N ASP A 159 -17.71 3.23 -19.26
CA ASP A 159 -19.17 3.27 -19.11
C ASP A 159 -19.77 1.94 -18.63
N LEU A 160 -19.09 0.81 -18.91
CA LEU A 160 -19.50 -0.49 -18.38
C LEU A 160 -19.06 -0.65 -16.92
N GLN A 161 -17.88 -0.17 -16.53
CA GLN A 161 -17.45 -0.21 -15.13
C GLN A 161 -18.40 0.58 -14.21
N GLU A 162 -18.84 1.76 -14.64
CA GLU A 162 -19.82 2.58 -13.92
C GLU A 162 -21.16 1.82 -13.78
N SER A 163 -21.62 1.22 -14.87
CA SER A 163 -22.84 0.40 -14.91
C SER A 163 -22.78 -0.85 -14.00
N LEU A 164 -21.60 -1.49 -13.90
CA LEU A 164 -21.38 -2.65 -13.03
C LEU A 164 -21.32 -2.25 -11.56
N ARG A 165 -20.74 -1.09 -11.23
CA ARG A 165 -20.78 -0.54 -9.87
C ARG A 165 -22.20 -0.20 -9.44
N ASP A 166 -23.01 0.39 -10.32
CA ASP A 166 -24.42 0.70 -10.04
C ASP A 166 -25.22 -0.58 -9.72
N ILE A 167 -25.09 -1.61 -10.55
CA ILE A 167 -25.78 -2.89 -10.34
C ILE A 167 -25.31 -3.54 -9.03
N ALA A 168 -23.99 -3.59 -8.78
CA ALA A 168 -23.43 -4.17 -7.57
C ALA A 168 -23.86 -3.42 -6.30
N ALA A 169 -23.86 -2.09 -6.32
CA ALA A 169 -24.28 -1.26 -5.19
C ALA A 169 -25.76 -1.48 -4.84
N ILE A 170 -26.65 -1.56 -5.84
CA ILE A 170 -28.09 -1.82 -5.63
C ILE A 170 -28.30 -3.21 -5.01
N LEU A 171 -27.57 -4.22 -5.48
CA LEU A 171 -27.71 -5.59 -5.00
C LEU A 171 -27.11 -5.79 -3.59
N LEU A 172 -25.98 -5.15 -3.28
CA LEU A 172 -25.33 -5.23 -1.98
C LEU A 172 -26.08 -4.47 -0.86
N THR A 173 -26.88 -3.47 -1.22
CA THR A 173 -27.66 -2.65 -0.27
C THR A 173 -29.12 -3.09 -0.15
N SER A 174 -29.59 -3.99 -1.02
CA SER A 174 -30.97 -4.49 -0.96
C SER A 174 -31.15 -5.42 0.25
N PRO A 175 -32.13 -5.16 1.15
CA PRO A 175 -32.43 -6.05 2.26
C PRO A 175 -33.07 -7.37 1.79
N ASP A 176 -33.69 -7.37 0.61
CA ASP A 176 -34.19 -8.57 -0.05
C ASP A 176 -33.10 -9.15 -0.97
N ARG A 177 -32.72 -10.41 -0.72
CA ARG A 177 -31.73 -11.16 -1.51
C ARG A 177 -32.27 -11.68 -2.83
N THR A 178 -33.52 -11.33 -3.12
CA THR A 178 -34.27 -11.72 -4.31
C THR A 178 -34.83 -10.48 -4.99
N MET A 179 -34.54 -10.28 -6.28
CA MET A 179 -35.08 -9.15 -7.04
C MET A 179 -35.55 -9.60 -8.43
N LEU A 180 -36.72 -9.12 -8.85
CA LEU A 180 -37.19 -9.29 -10.22
C LEU A 180 -36.33 -8.46 -11.19
N VAL A 181 -35.97 -9.03 -12.34
CA VAL A 181 -35.15 -8.35 -13.37
C VAL A 181 -35.78 -7.03 -13.83
N SER A 182 -37.11 -6.98 -13.90
CA SER A 182 -37.87 -5.75 -14.21
C SER A 182 -37.70 -4.67 -13.14
N SER A 183 -37.63 -5.05 -11.87
CA SER A 183 -37.39 -4.13 -10.75
C SER A 183 -35.94 -3.63 -10.72
N LEU A 184 -34.97 -4.49 -11.05
CA LEU A 184 -33.57 -4.09 -11.19
C LEU A 184 -33.38 -3.13 -12.38
N GLY A 185 -34.00 -3.42 -13.52
CA GLY A 185 -33.97 -2.57 -14.71
C GLY A 185 -34.52 -1.16 -14.48
N ASN A 186 -35.49 -1.01 -13.57
CA ASN A 186 -36.04 0.28 -13.17
C ASN A 186 -35.13 1.04 -12.17
N ARG A 187 -34.28 0.34 -11.42
CA ARG A 187 -33.39 0.91 -10.38
C ARG A 187 -31.99 1.26 -10.87
N ILE A 188 -31.50 0.60 -11.93
CA ILE A 188 -30.24 1.00 -12.58
C ILE A 188 -30.41 2.34 -13.31
N SER A 189 -29.32 3.10 -13.39
CA SER A 189 -29.35 4.44 -14.00
C SER A 189 -29.86 4.39 -15.44
N THR A 190 -30.51 5.47 -15.89
CA THR A 190 -30.99 5.58 -17.27
C THR A 190 -29.86 5.46 -18.29
N ARG A 191 -28.64 5.90 -17.93
CA ARG A 191 -27.42 5.74 -18.74
C ARG A 191 -27.07 4.25 -18.90
N THR A 192 -27.01 3.50 -17.80
CA THR A 192 -26.80 2.05 -17.81
C THR A 192 -27.90 1.32 -18.59
N ARG A 193 -29.17 1.72 -18.42
CA ARG A 193 -30.30 1.12 -19.16
C ARG A 193 -30.22 1.36 -20.67
N ASN A 194 -29.82 2.56 -21.09
CA ASN A 194 -29.67 2.92 -22.50
C ASN A 194 -28.45 2.23 -23.13
N PHE A 195 -27.32 2.19 -22.41
CA PHE A 195 -26.14 1.43 -22.82
C PHE A 195 -26.46 -0.05 -23.03
N LEU A 196 -27.13 -0.69 -22.07
CA LEU A 196 -27.56 -2.09 -22.17
C LEU A 196 -28.51 -2.35 -23.36
N ARG A 197 -29.38 -1.37 -23.68
CA ARG A 197 -30.22 -1.40 -24.90
C ARG A 197 -29.38 -1.32 -26.17
N CYS A 198 -28.42 -0.40 -26.26
CA CYS A 198 -27.52 -0.22 -27.41
C CYS A 198 -26.63 -1.45 -27.63
N ALA A 199 -26.11 -2.05 -26.55
CA ALA A 199 -25.33 -3.28 -26.59
C ALA A 199 -26.18 -4.55 -26.87
N LYS A 200 -27.50 -4.44 -27.03
CA LYS A 200 -28.48 -5.55 -27.09
C LYS A 200 -28.41 -6.53 -25.91
N LEU A 201 -27.78 -6.16 -24.80
CA LEU A 201 -27.64 -6.99 -23.62
C LEU A 201 -28.84 -6.76 -22.69
N ARG A 202 -29.75 -7.74 -22.58
CA ARG A 202 -30.80 -7.68 -21.54
C ARG A 202 -30.15 -7.92 -20.18
N THR A 203 -30.59 -7.24 -19.13
CA THR A 203 -30.08 -7.39 -17.75
C THR A 203 -29.98 -8.86 -17.30
N ALA A 204 -30.92 -9.72 -17.72
CA ALA A 204 -30.86 -11.16 -17.47
C ALA A 204 -29.70 -11.89 -18.21
N GLN A 205 -29.34 -11.46 -19.41
CA GLN A 205 -28.18 -12.00 -20.15
C GLN A 205 -26.86 -11.52 -19.52
N LEU A 206 -26.80 -10.26 -19.09
CA LEU A 206 -25.64 -9.73 -18.36
C LEU A 206 -25.41 -10.51 -17.06
N LEU A 207 -26.47 -10.74 -16.28
CA LEU A 207 -26.42 -11.55 -15.06
C LEU A 207 -26.04 -13.02 -15.32
N ARG A 208 -26.38 -13.58 -16.49
CA ARG A 208 -25.88 -14.90 -16.93
C ARG A 208 -24.38 -14.88 -17.23
N CYS A 209 -23.81 -13.77 -17.67
CA CYS A 209 -22.36 -13.63 -17.79
C CYS A 209 -21.66 -13.68 -16.41
N PHE A 210 -22.37 -13.32 -15.33
CA PHE A 210 -21.91 -13.37 -13.94
C PHE A 210 -22.33 -14.67 -13.18
N SER A 211 -22.66 -15.75 -13.91
CA SER A 211 -23.34 -16.98 -13.43
C SER A 211 -22.71 -17.78 -12.27
N ASP A 212 -21.68 -17.29 -11.59
CA ASP A 212 -21.11 -18.01 -10.46
C ASP A 212 -21.69 -17.60 -9.09
N ASP A 213 -22.23 -16.37 -8.96
CA ASP A 213 -22.84 -15.86 -7.70
C ASP A 213 -24.38 -15.67 -7.78
N PHE A 214 -24.96 -15.83 -8.97
CA PHE A 214 -26.37 -15.56 -9.23
C PHE A 214 -27.04 -16.76 -9.88
N PHE A 215 -28.17 -17.19 -9.33
CA PHE A 215 -29.05 -18.15 -10.00
C PHE A 215 -30.30 -17.42 -10.48
N LEU A 216 -30.66 -17.66 -11.74
CA LEU A 216 -31.92 -17.19 -12.31
C LEU A 216 -32.94 -18.31 -12.21
N GLU A 217 -34.01 -18.07 -11.47
CA GLU A 217 -35.14 -18.99 -11.40
C GLU A 217 -36.32 -18.38 -12.14
N GLU A 218 -36.79 -19.07 -13.19
CA GLU A 218 -38.04 -18.71 -13.87
C GLU A 218 -39.22 -19.29 -13.09
N LYS A 219 -39.95 -18.41 -12.37
CA LYS A 219 -41.18 -18.77 -11.66
C LYS A 219 -42.34 -17.99 -12.26
N GLY A 220 -43.05 -18.60 -13.22
CA GLY A 220 -44.23 -18.01 -13.85
C GLY A 220 -43.90 -16.81 -14.76
N ALA A 221 -44.76 -15.77 -14.76
CA ALA A 221 -44.67 -14.62 -15.66
C ALA A 221 -43.49 -13.64 -15.40
N GLY A 222 -42.48 -14.05 -14.62
CA GLY A 222 -41.30 -13.24 -14.30
C GLY A 222 -40.06 -14.07 -13.97
N THR A 223 -38.88 -13.52 -14.30
CA THR A 223 -37.58 -14.09 -13.92
C THR A 223 -37.12 -13.46 -12.60
N THR A 224 -36.89 -14.30 -11.60
CA THR A 224 -36.41 -13.87 -10.28
C THR A 224 -34.90 -14.13 -10.19
N VAL A 225 -34.15 -13.12 -9.75
CA VAL A 225 -32.70 -13.23 -9.48
C VAL A 225 -32.52 -13.54 -8.01
N THR A 226 -31.88 -14.67 -7.69
CA THR A 226 -31.54 -15.01 -6.30
C THR A 226 -30.03 -14.95 -6.15
N TYR A 227 -29.54 -14.15 -5.20
CA TYR A 227 -28.13 -14.12 -4.82
C TYR A 227 -27.88 -15.20 -3.77
N ALA A 228 -27.12 -16.23 -4.13
CA ALA A 228 -26.56 -17.12 -3.13
C ALA A 228 -25.10 -16.74 -2.95
N LYS A 229 -24.74 -16.47 -1.70
CA LYS A 229 -23.35 -16.38 -1.28
C LYS A 229 -22.74 -17.78 -1.40
N ALA A 230 -22.38 -18.20 -2.62
CA ALA A 230 -21.56 -19.36 -2.82
C ALA A 230 -20.19 -19.08 -2.19
N ALA A 231 -19.59 -20.09 -1.55
CA ALA A 231 -18.18 -20.01 -1.19
C ALA A 231 -17.38 -19.62 -2.44
N PRO A 232 -16.41 -18.69 -2.36
CA PRO A 232 -15.69 -18.21 -3.52
C PRO A 232 -15.12 -19.42 -4.26
N LYS A 233 -15.63 -19.68 -5.48
CA LYS A 233 -15.02 -20.65 -6.36
C LYS A 233 -13.61 -20.13 -6.63
N GLN A 234 -12.60 -20.87 -6.20
CA GLN A 234 -11.22 -20.58 -6.60
C GLN A 234 -11.18 -20.65 -8.12
N TYR A 235 -11.14 -19.50 -8.78
CA TYR A 235 -10.88 -19.42 -10.20
C TYR A 235 -9.43 -19.88 -10.40
N TYR A 236 -9.26 -21.03 -11.04
CA TYR A 236 -7.94 -21.53 -11.40
C TYR A 236 -7.36 -20.65 -12.50
N VAL A 237 -6.65 -19.60 -12.11
CA VAL A 237 -5.78 -18.85 -13.01
C VAL A 237 -4.63 -19.79 -13.40
N THR A 238 -4.50 -20.07 -14.68
CA THR A 238 -3.45 -20.96 -15.19
C THR A 238 -2.06 -20.36 -14.92
N PRO A 239 -1.00 -21.18 -14.81
CA PRO A 239 0.36 -20.67 -14.66
C PRO A 239 0.75 -19.65 -15.75
N GLN A 240 0.30 -19.86 -17.00
CA GLN A 240 0.52 -18.91 -18.10
C GLN A 240 -0.19 -17.57 -17.89
N GLN A 241 -1.41 -17.59 -17.36
CA GLN A 241 -2.13 -16.34 -17.03
C GLN A 241 -1.45 -15.58 -15.89
N HIS A 242 -0.99 -16.28 -14.85
CA HIS A 242 -0.20 -15.64 -13.79
C HIS A 242 1.06 -14.98 -14.34
N GLN A 243 1.80 -15.68 -15.20
CA GLN A 243 3.00 -15.12 -15.83
C GLN A 243 2.67 -13.85 -16.64
N ARG A 244 1.58 -13.86 -17.42
CA ARG A 244 1.13 -12.66 -18.16
C ARG A 244 0.77 -11.50 -17.23
N ILE A 245 0.05 -11.77 -16.14
CA ILE A 245 -0.33 -10.76 -15.16
C ILE A 245 0.92 -10.19 -14.49
N ASP A 246 1.85 -11.04 -14.05
CA ASP A 246 3.07 -10.63 -13.36
C ASP A 246 3.96 -9.82 -14.29
N SER A 247 4.14 -10.21 -15.56
CA SER A 247 4.84 -9.41 -16.56
C SER A 247 4.19 -8.03 -16.76
N ALA A 248 2.86 -7.95 -16.80
CA ALA A 248 2.15 -6.67 -16.94
C ALA A 248 2.25 -5.80 -15.67
N ARG A 249 2.27 -6.41 -14.48
CA ARG A 249 2.52 -5.71 -13.21
C ARG A 249 3.95 -5.20 -13.14
N HIS A 250 4.92 -6.00 -13.54
CA HIS A 250 6.33 -5.63 -13.58
C HIS A 250 6.57 -4.45 -14.53
N ALA A 251 6.03 -4.50 -15.75
CA ALA A 251 6.15 -3.41 -16.71
C ALA A 251 5.57 -2.09 -16.17
N ARG A 252 4.40 -2.14 -15.51
CA ARG A 252 3.79 -0.97 -14.86
C ARG A 252 4.62 -0.46 -13.69
N LEU A 253 5.21 -1.36 -12.90
CA LEU A 253 6.10 -1.00 -11.80
C LEU A 253 7.34 -0.25 -12.31
N LEU A 254 7.99 -0.75 -13.36
CA LEU A 254 9.17 -0.12 -13.93
C LEU A 254 8.86 1.25 -14.55
N LYS A 255 7.68 1.40 -15.14
CA LYS A 255 7.19 2.71 -15.59
C LYS A 255 7.01 3.67 -14.41
N LEU A 256 6.25 3.26 -13.38
CA LEU A 256 6.06 4.06 -12.17
C LEU A 256 7.40 4.43 -11.52
N ALA A 257 8.32 3.48 -11.38
CA ALA A 257 9.64 3.70 -10.83
C ALA A 257 10.41 4.76 -11.64
N THR A 258 10.34 4.71 -12.97
CA THR A 258 10.97 5.72 -13.84
C THR A 258 10.34 7.10 -13.63
N ASP A 259 9.01 7.17 -13.57
CA ASP A 259 8.27 8.43 -13.40
C ASP A 259 8.60 9.09 -12.06
N VAL A 260 8.59 8.32 -10.96
CA VAL A 260 8.88 8.87 -9.61
C VAL A 260 10.36 9.17 -9.38
N THR A 261 11.28 8.63 -10.19
CA THR A 261 12.70 8.94 -10.09
C THR A 261 13.19 9.95 -11.13
N MET A 262 12.30 10.53 -11.95
CA MET A 262 12.67 11.46 -13.01
C MET A 262 13.38 12.73 -12.50
N ASP A 263 13.11 13.11 -11.25
CA ASP A 263 13.72 14.27 -10.60
C ASP A 263 15.11 13.95 -9.99
N PHE A 264 15.49 12.67 -9.87
CA PHE A 264 16.75 12.22 -9.27
C PHE A 264 17.82 11.91 -10.33
N ARG A 265 18.02 12.83 -11.27
CA ARG A 265 18.81 12.60 -12.51
C ARG A 265 20.28 12.27 -12.29
N GLN A 266 20.84 12.57 -11.12
CA GLN A 266 22.24 12.29 -10.80
C GLN A 266 22.41 10.95 -10.07
N ALA A 267 21.32 10.35 -9.58
CA ALA A 267 21.34 9.03 -8.99
C ALA A 267 21.47 7.98 -10.10
N LYS A 268 22.43 7.06 -9.97
CA LYS A 268 22.58 5.92 -10.87
C LYS A 268 21.65 4.79 -10.42
N ASP A 269 21.03 4.09 -11.36
CA ASP A 269 20.23 2.90 -11.06
C ASP A 269 21.01 1.60 -11.30
N ILE A 270 20.45 0.50 -10.80
CA ILE A 270 20.74 -0.88 -11.18
C ILE A 270 19.40 -1.62 -11.25
N SER A 271 19.22 -2.49 -12.25
CA SER A 271 18.02 -3.32 -12.33
C SER A 271 18.08 -4.48 -11.33
N ALA A 272 16.92 -5.05 -10.98
CA ALA A 272 16.87 -6.22 -10.12
C ALA A 272 17.57 -7.44 -10.75
N GLY A 273 17.41 -7.67 -12.05
CA GLY A 273 18.08 -8.74 -12.77
C GLY A 273 19.61 -8.60 -12.73
N ASP A 274 20.14 -7.42 -13.04
CA ASP A 274 21.59 -7.15 -13.01
C ASP A 274 22.16 -7.33 -11.60
N LEU A 275 21.41 -6.90 -10.56
CA LEU A 275 21.84 -7.09 -9.17
C LEU A 275 21.89 -8.57 -8.79
N ILE A 276 20.88 -9.35 -9.19
CA ILE A 276 20.85 -10.81 -8.95
C ILE A 276 22.02 -11.49 -9.67
N GLU A 277 22.25 -11.16 -10.94
CA GLU A 277 23.38 -11.70 -11.72
C GLU A 277 24.72 -11.37 -11.05
N LYS A 278 24.88 -10.13 -10.59
CA LYS A 278 26.09 -9.69 -9.88
C LYS A 278 26.29 -10.44 -8.56
N LEU A 279 25.23 -10.61 -7.77
CA LEU A 279 25.29 -11.38 -6.52
C LEU A 279 25.61 -12.86 -6.77
N CYS A 280 25.11 -13.45 -7.85
CA CYS A 280 25.38 -14.84 -8.22
C CYS A 280 26.81 -15.05 -8.72
N SER A 281 27.37 -14.09 -9.46
CA SER A 281 28.69 -14.20 -10.10
C SER A 281 29.84 -13.77 -9.20
N GLU A 282 29.67 -12.70 -8.44
CA GLU A 282 30.73 -12.08 -7.62
C GLU A 282 30.52 -12.29 -6.11
N GLY A 283 29.35 -12.77 -5.69
CA GLY A 283 28.95 -12.85 -4.29
C GLY A 283 28.65 -11.48 -3.69
N THR A 284 28.71 -11.39 -2.35
CA THR A 284 28.49 -10.15 -1.60
C THR A 284 29.78 -9.42 -1.23
N GLN A 285 30.96 -9.96 -1.60
CA GLN A 285 32.23 -9.40 -1.18
C GLN A 285 32.47 -8.02 -1.81
N GLY A 286 32.59 -6.99 -0.96
CA GLY A 286 32.74 -5.60 -1.41
C GLY A 286 31.44 -4.92 -1.85
N MET A 287 30.29 -5.60 -1.75
CA MET A 287 28.97 -5.02 -2.00
C MET A 287 28.30 -4.63 -0.68
N LEU A 288 27.72 -3.42 -0.63
CA LEU A 288 26.91 -2.95 0.49
C LEU A 288 25.47 -2.72 0.02
N LEU A 289 24.54 -3.54 0.51
CA LEU A 289 23.12 -3.35 0.28
C LEU A 289 22.52 -2.50 1.41
N ILE A 290 21.75 -1.46 1.07
CA ILE A 290 21.18 -0.51 2.04
C ILE A 290 19.66 -0.50 1.92
N ASP A 291 18.97 -0.80 3.02
CA ASP A 291 17.51 -0.72 3.11
C ASP A 291 17.07 0.68 3.56
N CYS A 292 16.52 1.47 2.63
CA CYS A 292 15.99 2.81 2.87
C CYS A 292 14.50 2.81 3.27
N ARG A 293 13.92 1.64 3.60
CA ARG A 293 12.54 1.56 4.08
C ARG A 293 12.42 1.95 5.55
N SER A 294 11.19 2.10 6.03
CA SER A 294 10.91 2.32 7.45
C SER A 294 11.18 1.06 8.28
N GLU A 295 11.34 1.20 9.59
CA GLU A 295 11.55 0.06 10.51
C GLU A 295 10.41 -0.97 10.42
N ALA A 296 9.16 -0.51 10.31
CA ALA A 296 7.98 -1.38 10.14
C ALA A 296 8.01 -2.21 8.85
N GLU A 297 8.62 -1.67 7.77
CA GLU A 297 8.84 -2.42 6.53
C GLU A 297 10.00 -3.39 6.66
N GLN A 298 11.08 -2.96 7.32
CA GLN A 298 12.32 -3.72 7.48
C GLN A 298 12.14 -4.95 8.36
N VAL A 299 11.41 -4.84 9.48
CA VAL A 299 11.21 -5.96 10.42
C VAL A 299 10.55 -7.18 9.79
N LEU A 300 9.77 -6.98 8.73
CA LEU A 300 9.09 -8.07 8.01
C LEU A 300 10.03 -8.88 7.14
N SER A 301 10.85 -8.19 6.36
CA SER A 301 11.74 -8.79 5.39
C SER A 301 12.81 -7.82 4.97
N ALA A 302 13.94 -8.31 4.50
CA ALA A 302 15.02 -7.53 3.90
C ALA A 302 15.67 -8.32 2.76
N LEU A 303 16.46 -7.63 1.92
CA LEU A 303 17.37 -8.32 1.01
C LEU A 303 18.49 -9.01 1.81
N PRO A 304 18.96 -10.21 1.40
CA PRO A 304 20.04 -10.90 2.10
C PRO A 304 21.28 -10.02 2.25
N GLY A 305 21.74 -9.81 3.49
CA GLY A 305 22.93 -8.99 3.80
C GLY A 305 22.72 -7.48 3.77
N ALA A 306 21.48 -6.99 3.64
CA ALA A 306 21.19 -5.56 3.70
C ALA A 306 21.39 -4.95 5.09
N VAL A 307 21.96 -3.75 5.11
CA VAL A 307 22.12 -2.90 6.30
C VAL A 307 21.05 -1.81 6.28
N GLN A 308 20.44 -1.52 7.43
CA GLN A 308 19.45 -0.46 7.54
C GLN A 308 20.12 0.90 7.36
N LEU A 309 19.46 1.82 6.65
CA LEU A 309 20.05 3.12 6.31
C LEU A 309 20.61 3.88 7.52
N TYR A 310 19.94 3.87 8.66
CA TYR A 310 20.37 4.58 9.87
C TYR A 310 21.58 3.93 10.58
N HIS A 311 22.01 2.73 10.17
CA HIS A 311 23.24 2.07 10.62
C HIS A 311 24.40 2.26 9.62
N VAL A 312 24.18 2.92 8.49
CA VAL A 312 25.23 3.17 7.49
C VAL A 312 26.13 4.29 7.99
N THR A 313 27.44 4.03 8.04
CA THR A 313 28.47 4.99 8.45
C THR A 313 29.28 5.43 7.24
N ALA A 314 30.03 6.53 7.36
CA ALA A 314 30.97 6.95 6.33
C ALA A 314 32.04 5.87 6.05
N GLU A 315 32.45 5.11 7.07
CA GLU A 315 33.41 4.01 6.92
C GLU A 315 32.84 2.87 6.09
N HIS A 316 31.59 2.45 6.35
CA HIS A 316 30.90 1.45 5.52
C HIS A 316 30.88 1.88 4.05
N LEU A 317 30.52 3.15 3.80
CA LEU A 317 30.49 3.71 2.45
C LEU A 317 31.88 3.80 1.83
N GLN A 318 32.95 4.07 2.58
CA GLN A 318 34.31 4.12 2.06
C GLN A 318 34.85 2.74 1.69
N GLN A 319 34.61 1.74 2.54
CA GLN A 319 35.11 0.36 2.37
C GLN A 319 34.39 -0.42 1.26
N ALA A 320 33.10 -0.15 1.04
CA ALA A 320 32.34 -0.82 -0.01
C ALA A 320 32.88 -0.45 -1.41
N ALA A 321 33.07 -1.43 -2.29
CA ALA A 321 33.41 -1.19 -3.69
C ALA A 321 32.16 -0.84 -4.52
N PHE A 322 31.01 -1.40 -4.14
CA PHE A 322 29.72 -1.20 -4.82
C PHE A 322 28.60 -1.05 -3.78
N VAL A 323 27.77 -0.02 -3.90
CA VAL A 323 26.71 0.26 -2.92
C VAL A 323 25.37 0.31 -3.63
N VAL A 324 24.39 -0.46 -3.14
CA VAL A 324 23.03 -0.47 -3.69
C VAL A 324 22.02 -0.15 -2.60
N ALA A 325 21.38 1.00 -2.69
CA ALA A 325 20.25 1.35 -1.86
C ALA A 325 18.94 0.85 -2.48
N TYR A 326 17.99 0.39 -1.67
CA TYR A 326 16.67 0.02 -2.16
C TYR A 326 15.57 0.49 -1.21
N CYS A 327 14.35 0.62 -1.75
CA CYS A 327 13.15 0.77 -0.96
C CYS A 327 12.02 -0.08 -1.56
N CYS A 328 10.75 0.22 -1.26
CA CYS A 328 9.61 -0.52 -1.81
C CYS A 328 9.57 -0.52 -3.35
N ILE A 329 9.73 0.66 -3.98
CA ILE A 329 9.60 0.85 -5.45
C ILE A 329 10.75 1.66 -6.09
N GLY A 330 11.80 1.97 -5.32
CA GLY A 330 13.00 2.69 -5.81
C GLY A 330 13.02 4.21 -5.52
N CYS A 331 11.91 4.82 -5.12
CA CYS A 331 11.82 6.28 -4.89
C CYS A 331 12.75 6.79 -3.76
N ARG A 332 12.54 6.37 -2.50
CA ARG A 332 13.39 6.78 -1.35
C ARG A 332 14.88 6.48 -1.53
N SER A 333 15.20 5.36 -2.18
CA SER A 333 16.59 5.00 -2.45
C SER A 333 17.23 5.87 -3.53
N ALA A 334 16.47 6.28 -4.55
CA ALA A 334 16.95 7.22 -5.56
C ALA A 334 17.16 8.62 -4.97
N GLU A 335 16.24 9.08 -4.11
CA GLU A 335 16.38 10.34 -3.36
C GLU A 335 17.67 10.34 -2.53
N TRP A 336 17.90 9.28 -1.74
CA TRP A 336 19.11 9.15 -0.93
C TRP A 336 20.40 9.13 -1.77
N CYS A 337 20.41 8.41 -2.90
CA CYS A 337 21.53 8.43 -3.84
C CYS A 337 21.74 9.83 -4.48
N GLN A 338 20.66 10.55 -4.77
CA GLN A 338 20.71 11.91 -5.30
C GLN A 338 21.30 12.90 -4.29
N GLU A 339 21.00 12.77 -3.00
CA GLU A 339 21.60 13.59 -1.93
C GLU A 339 23.12 13.39 -1.84
N LEU A 340 23.60 12.17 -2.10
CA LEU A 340 25.02 11.83 -2.06
C LEU A 340 25.75 11.93 -3.42
N SER A 341 25.06 12.36 -4.46
CA SER A 341 25.58 12.44 -5.85
C SER A 341 26.79 13.37 -6.02
N SER A 342 26.99 14.32 -5.11
CA SER A 342 28.15 15.23 -5.10
C SER A 342 29.29 14.77 -4.18
N SER A 343 29.15 13.62 -3.53
CA SER A 343 30.15 13.08 -2.60
C SER A 343 31.26 12.30 -3.33
N ALA A 344 32.39 12.07 -2.65
CA ALA A 344 33.48 11.24 -3.18
C ALA A 344 33.05 9.79 -3.49
N VAL A 345 31.96 9.31 -2.85
CA VAL A 345 31.42 7.95 -3.06
C VAL A 345 30.34 7.87 -4.13
N ALA A 346 29.94 8.99 -4.74
CA ALA A 346 28.86 9.05 -5.73
C ALA A 346 29.06 8.07 -6.91
N HIS A 347 30.31 7.82 -7.31
CA HIS A 347 30.62 6.97 -8.44
C HIS A 347 30.20 5.50 -8.27
N LYS A 348 30.10 5.03 -7.02
CA LYS A 348 29.75 3.64 -6.64
C LYS A 348 28.36 3.48 -6.01
N LEU A 349 27.60 4.57 -5.88
CA LEU A 349 26.23 4.55 -5.38
C LEU A 349 25.24 4.23 -6.50
N HIS A 350 24.44 3.20 -6.28
CA HIS A 350 23.32 2.83 -7.14
C HIS A 350 22.05 2.70 -6.30
N TYR A 351 20.89 3.01 -6.88
CA TYR A 351 19.61 2.60 -6.31
C TYR A 351 19.01 1.44 -7.11
N LEU A 352 18.29 0.55 -6.43
CA LEU A 352 17.58 -0.56 -7.06
C LEU A 352 16.31 -0.03 -7.75
N LYS A 353 16.30 -0.03 -9.08
CA LYS A 353 15.14 0.42 -9.87
C LYS A 353 13.94 -0.48 -9.60
N GLY A 354 12.80 0.11 -9.25
CA GLY A 354 11.60 -0.64 -8.87
C GLY A 354 11.67 -1.31 -7.49
N GLY A 355 12.77 -1.13 -6.75
CA GLY A 355 12.93 -1.55 -5.36
C GLY A 355 12.71 -3.06 -5.12
N ILE A 356 12.26 -3.39 -3.91
CA ILE A 356 11.96 -4.77 -3.50
C ILE A 356 10.83 -5.41 -4.33
N ALA A 357 9.93 -4.60 -4.91
CA ALA A 357 8.89 -5.12 -5.77
C ALA A 357 9.47 -5.67 -7.09
N ALA A 358 10.43 -4.97 -7.71
CA ALA A 358 11.12 -5.47 -8.91
C ALA A 358 12.03 -6.65 -8.58
N TRP A 359 12.69 -6.62 -7.42
CA TRP A 359 13.46 -7.76 -6.91
C TRP A 359 12.64 -9.07 -6.88
N LEU A 360 11.41 -9.00 -6.39
CA LEU A 360 10.52 -10.16 -6.34
C LEU A 360 10.04 -10.62 -7.72
N HIS A 361 9.81 -9.72 -8.67
CA HIS A 361 9.47 -10.08 -10.06
C HIS A 361 10.60 -10.85 -10.75
N GLU A 362 11.85 -10.52 -10.44
CA GLU A 362 13.04 -11.20 -10.95
C GLU A 362 13.39 -12.48 -10.16
N GLY A 363 12.50 -12.94 -9.28
CA GLY A 363 12.69 -14.17 -8.50
C GLY A 363 13.69 -14.03 -7.34
N GLY A 364 14.03 -12.81 -6.96
CA GLY A 364 14.91 -12.53 -5.84
C GLY A 364 14.32 -13.01 -4.51
N GLN A 365 15.19 -13.53 -3.64
CA GLN A 365 14.81 -14.05 -2.32
C GLN A 365 14.82 -12.94 -1.26
N LEU A 366 13.89 -13.00 -0.31
CA LEU A 366 13.88 -12.16 0.89
C LEU A 366 14.26 -13.00 2.10
N ILE A 367 14.76 -12.36 3.14
CA ILE A 367 14.99 -12.96 4.45
C ILE A 367 14.23 -12.21 5.53
N GLN A 368 13.83 -12.91 6.59
CA GLN A 368 13.42 -12.28 7.84
C GLN A 368 14.67 -11.77 8.57
N PRO A 369 14.78 -10.47 8.89
CA PRO A 369 16.02 -9.91 9.46
C PRO A 369 16.42 -10.52 10.81
N ASN A 370 15.44 -10.92 11.63
CA ASN A 370 15.68 -11.46 12.97
C ASN A 370 16.18 -12.91 12.96
N THR A 371 15.78 -13.71 11.97
CA THR A 371 16.14 -15.13 11.88
C THR A 371 17.15 -15.42 10.78
N GLY A 372 17.31 -14.52 9.81
CA GLY A 372 18.05 -14.76 8.57
C GLY A 372 17.38 -15.78 7.65
N MET A 373 16.21 -16.33 8.01
CA MET A 373 15.54 -17.38 7.24
C MET A 373 14.88 -16.80 5.99
N PRO A 374 14.91 -17.53 4.86
CA PRO A 374 14.14 -17.15 3.68
C PRO A 374 12.67 -16.91 3.99
N CYS A 375 12.11 -15.84 3.44
CA CYS A 375 10.69 -15.54 3.57
C CYS A 375 10.10 -15.00 2.26
N ARG A 376 8.77 -14.98 2.22
CA ARG A 376 7.99 -14.41 1.11
C ARG A 376 7.17 -13.20 1.54
N LEU A 377 7.26 -12.81 2.81
CA LEU A 377 6.54 -11.67 3.35
C LEU A 377 7.14 -10.38 2.83
N VAL A 378 6.31 -9.45 2.37
CA VAL A 378 6.77 -8.12 1.98
C VAL A 378 5.79 -7.06 2.49
N HIS A 379 6.34 -6.01 3.09
CA HIS A 379 5.53 -4.86 3.47
C HIS A 379 5.33 -3.95 2.25
N CYS A 380 4.09 -3.76 1.81
CA CYS A 380 3.78 -2.65 0.91
C CYS A 380 3.56 -1.40 1.78
N TRP A 381 4.35 -0.36 1.57
CA TRP A 381 4.22 0.90 2.32
C TRP A 381 2.78 1.43 2.30
N THR A 382 2.08 1.28 1.17
CA THR A 382 0.67 1.61 1.00
C THR A 382 -0.05 0.53 0.19
N TRP A 383 -1.37 0.38 0.36
CA TRP A 383 -2.15 -0.68 -0.31
C TRP A 383 -2.24 -0.46 -1.82
N GLU A 384 -2.13 0.79 -2.27
CA GLU A 384 -2.11 1.20 -3.68
C GLU A 384 -0.92 0.59 -4.42
N LEU A 385 0.14 0.18 -3.70
CA LEU A 385 1.31 -0.47 -4.29
C LEU A 385 1.16 -1.98 -4.45
N THR A 386 0.17 -2.61 -3.80
CA THR A 386 -0.08 -4.05 -3.87
C THR A 386 -0.22 -4.59 -5.31
N PRO A 387 -0.92 -3.90 -6.24
CA PRO A 387 -1.02 -4.35 -7.63
C PRO A 387 0.31 -4.38 -8.41
N PHE A 388 1.40 -3.83 -7.87
CA PHE A 388 2.71 -3.87 -8.51
C PHE A 388 3.57 -5.05 -8.06
N PHE A 389 3.15 -5.81 -7.06
CA PHE A 389 3.85 -7.03 -6.63
C PHE A 389 3.44 -8.25 -7.45
N PRO A 390 4.30 -9.28 -7.56
CA PRO A 390 3.95 -10.55 -8.16
C PRO A 390 2.68 -11.16 -7.53
N THR A 391 1.85 -11.82 -8.33
CA THR A 391 0.66 -12.53 -7.87
C THR A 391 0.99 -13.82 -7.14
N ARG A 392 2.21 -14.34 -7.29
CA ARG A 392 2.72 -15.56 -6.64
C ARG A 392 4.09 -15.30 -6.05
N GLY A 393 4.49 -16.13 -5.10
CA GLY A 393 5.85 -16.09 -4.54
C GLY A 393 6.10 -14.96 -3.53
N CYS A 394 5.13 -14.09 -3.28
CA CYS A 394 5.16 -13.15 -2.17
C CYS A 394 3.80 -13.05 -1.46
N GLU A 395 3.83 -12.73 -0.18
CA GLU A 395 2.67 -12.39 0.65
C GLU A 395 2.81 -10.91 1.02
N VAL A 396 1.94 -10.09 0.44
CA VAL A 396 1.99 -8.63 0.61
C VAL A 396 1.20 -8.26 1.86
N HIS A 397 1.88 -7.71 2.86
CA HIS A 397 1.29 -7.15 4.07
C HIS A 397 1.25 -5.63 3.98
N SER A 398 0.13 -5.07 4.42
CA SER A 398 -0.01 -3.63 4.64
C SER A 398 0.30 -3.27 6.10
N PRO A 399 0.61 -1.98 6.40
CA PRO A 399 0.89 -1.54 7.77
C PRO A 399 -0.24 -1.85 8.76
N ALA A 400 -1.48 -1.89 8.27
CA ALA A 400 -2.65 -2.22 9.08
C ALA A 400 -2.65 -3.68 9.57
N GLN A 401 -2.12 -4.63 8.77
CA GLN A 401 -2.17 -6.06 9.07
C GLN A 401 -1.10 -6.50 10.08
N LEU A 402 0.06 -5.84 10.11
CA LEU A 402 1.13 -6.18 11.05
C LEU A 402 0.85 -5.73 12.47
N GLY A 403 0.18 -4.59 12.64
CA GLY A 403 -0.28 -4.15 13.95
C GLY A 403 -1.19 -5.19 14.62
N THR A 404 -1.88 -6.02 13.83
CA THR A 404 -2.77 -7.08 14.32
C THR A 404 -2.06 -8.40 14.65
N MET A 405 -1.07 -8.85 13.87
CA MET A 405 -0.46 -10.19 14.08
C MET A 405 0.41 -10.31 15.34
N ALA A 406 1.02 -9.22 15.81
CA ALA A 406 1.73 -9.20 17.08
C ALA A 406 0.80 -9.04 18.30
N GLN A 407 -0.52 -8.87 18.10
CA GLN A 407 -1.47 -8.45 19.13
C GLN A 407 -2.64 -9.43 19.34
N THR A 408 -2.61 -10.60 18.69
CA THR A 408 -3.74 -11.53 18.56
C THR A 408 -4.18 -12.24 19.84
N GLU A 409 -3.53 -12.06 20.99
CA GLU A 409 -3.96 -12.74 22.23
C GLU A 409 -4.88 -11.93 23.16
N ILE A 410 -5.23 -10.67 22.89
CA ILE A 410 -6.15 -9.89 23.77
C ILE A 410 -7.07 -8.95 22.94
N GLU A 411 -8.10 -9.50 22.30
CA GLU A 411 -8.98 -8.77 21.35
C GLU A 411 -10.17 -8.00 21.96
N SER A 412 -10.40 -7.99 23.27
CA SER A 412 -11.70 -7.57 23.84
C SER A 412 -11.82 -6.15 24.41
N SER A 413 -10.83 -5.25 24.26
CA SER A 413 -10.90 -3.91 24.86
C SER A 413 -11.48 -2.83 23.91
N PRO A 414 -12.50 -2.04 24.32
CA PRO A 414 -13.03 -0.89 23.57
C PRO A 414 -11.96 0.13 23.12
N GLN A 415 -10.87 0.26 23.89
CA GLN A 415 -9.76 1.16 23.57
C GLN A 415 -9.03 0.76 22.27
N ARG A 416 -8.94 -0.55 21.96
CA ARG A 416 -8.35 -1.04 20.70
C ARG A 416 -9.24 -0.73 19.51
N SER A 417 -10.57 -0.79 19.64
CA SER A 417 -11.50 -0.40 18.58
C SER A 417 -11.37 1.08 18.21
N LEU A 418 -11.26 1.95 19.22
CA LEU A 418 -11.02 3.39 19.01
C LEU A 418 -9.65 3.65 18.37
N THR A 419 -8.63 2.90 18.78
CA THR A 419 -7.27 2.98 18.20
C THR A 419 -7.27 2.54 16.73
N ARG A 420 -7.90 1.41 16.40
CA ARG A 420 -8.04 0.89 15.03
C ARG A 420 -8.81 1.86 14.15
N ALA A 421 -9.90 2.40 14.65
CA ALA A 421 -10.68 3.39 13.92
C ALA A 421 -9.88 4.69 13.71
N SER A 422 -9.15 5.16 14.72
CA SER A 422 -8.27 6.34 14.58
C SER A 422 -7.17 6.11 13.55
N ARG A 423 -6.53 4.93 13.55
CA ARG A 423 -5.55 4.54 12.52
C ARG A 423 -6.16 4.53 11.11
N ALA A 424 -7.35 3.95 10.93
CA ALA A 424 -8.03 3.97 9.64
C ALA A 424 -8.37 5.39 9.16
N ARG A 425 -8.64 6.32 10.09
CA ARG A 425 -8.84 7.75 9.77
C ARG A 425 -7.52 8.43 9.39
N LEU A 426 -6.42 8.11 10.07
CA LEU A 426 -5.08 8.58 9.71
C LEU A 426 -4.67 8.09 8.31
N ASP A 427 -4.94 6.84 7.96
CA ASP A 427 -4.64 6.31 6.63
C ASP A 427 -5.41 7.06 5.54
N ARG A 428 -6.71 7.35 5.77
CA ARG A 428 -7.51 8.20 4.87
C ARG A 428 -6.94 9.61 4.75
N LEU A 429 -6.54 10.21 5.87
CA LEU A 429 -5.90 11.52 5.90
C LEU A 429 -4.60 11.54 5.08
N ARG A 430 -3.73 10.54 5.27
CA ARG A 430 -2.47 10.41 4.55
C ARG A 430 -2.72 10.31 3.04
N ASN A 431 -3.67 9.48 2.63
CA ASN A 431 -4.02 9.32 1.22
C ASN A 431 -4.55 10.63 0.60
N LEU A 432 -5.47 11.30 1.29
CA LEU A 432 -5.98 12.61 0.87
C LEU A 432 -4.85 13.65 0.77
N ALA A 433 -3.98 13.71 1.77
CA ALA A 433 -2.86 14.66 1.82
C ALA A 433 -1.86 14.39 0.69
N TRP A 434 -1.58 13.12 0.37
CA TRP A 434 -0.72 12.74 -0.76
C TRP A 434 -1.35 13.08 -2.10
N GLU A 435 -2.63 12.81 -2.31
CA GLU A 435 -3.32 13.17 -3.55
C GLU A 435 -3.27 14.69 -3.78
N VAL A 436 -3.58 15.46 -2.75
CA VAL A 436 -3.50 16.93 -2.79
C VAL A 436 -2.07 17.39 -3.05
N ARG A 437 -1.06 16.73 -2.45
CA ARG A 437 0.35 17.05 -2.70
C ARG A 437 0.73 16.82 -4.15
N LEU A 438 0.54 15.61 -4.65
CA LEU A 438 0.91 15.22 -6.02
C LEU A 438 0.20 16.08 -7.06
N ARG A 439 -1.05 16.48 -6.79
CA ARG A 439 -1.84 17.29 -7.72
C ARG A 439 -1.50 18.78 -7.70
N TYR A 440 -1.20 19.37 -6.54
CA TYR A 440 -1.13 20.83 -6.40
C TYR A 440 0.22 21.36 -5.94
N CYS A 441 1.08 20.54 -5.34
CA CYS A 441 2.36 20.98 -4.80
C CYS A 441 3.44 19.88 -4.85
N PRO A 442 3.74 19.33 -6.05
CA PRO A 442 4.67 18.22 -6.21
C PRO A 442 6.11 18.58 -5.80
N SER A 443 6.50 19.86 -5.90
CA SER A 443 7.85 20.33 -5.58
C SER A 443 8.08 20.58 -4.09
N VAL A 444 7.03 20.51 -3.26
CA VAL A 444 7.12 20.78 -1.83
C VAL A 444 7.60 19.52 -1.10
N LEU A 445 8.64 19.66 -0.29
CA LEU A 445 9.05 18.63 0.66
C LEU A 445 8.03 18.55 1.79
N CYS A 446 7.54 17.34 2.07
CA CYS A 446 6.63 17.11 3.18
C CYS A 446 7.26 16.18 4.22
N LEU A 447 6.93 16.40 5.49
CA LEU A 447 7.28 15.51 6.60
C LEU A 447 6.00 14.95 7.21
N ASP A 448 6.02 13.67 7.59
CA ASP A 448 4.98 13.09 8.43
C ASP A 448 5.05 13.69 9.84
N ALA A 449 3.90 13.82 10.51
CA ALA A 449 3.84 14.42 11.85
C ALA A 449 4.67 13.65 12.89
N GLU A 450 4.72 12.31 12.79
CA GLU A 450 5.54 11.45 13.66
C GLU A 450 7.04 11.72 13.44
N ASP A 451 7.46 11.93 12.19
CA ASP A 451 8.84 12.27 11.87
C ASP A 451 9.21 13.66 12.40
N VAL A 452 8.29 14.62 12.31
CA VAL A 452 8.50 15.95 12.90
C VAL A 452 8.70 15.85 14.41
N GLN A 453 7.87 15.08 15.12
CA GLN A 453 8.04 14.89 16.56
C GLN A 453 9.37 14.24 16.92
N ARG A 454 9.77 13.20 16.18
CA ARG A 454 11.05 12.53 16.33
C ARG A 454 12.22 13.49 16.12
N LEU A 455 12.23 14.23 15.02
CA LEU A 455 13.26 15.22 14.70
C LEU A 455 13.38 16.30 15.80
N ILE A 456 12.25 16.76 16.34
CA ILE A 456 12.23 17.73 17.44
C ILE A 456 12.79 17.14 18.73
N SER A 457 12.50 15.86 19.01
CA SER A 457 12.99 15.17 20.22
C SER A 457 14.49 14.86 20.15
N GLU A 458 15.02 14.58 18.96
CA GLU A 458 16.43 14.26 18.73
C GLU A 458 17.30 15.52 18.61
N SER A 459 16.73 16.62 18.11
CA SER A 459 17.45 17.88 17.93
C SER A 459 17.53 18.65 19.24
N ALA A 460 18.67 18.56 19.93
CA ALA A 460 18.89 19.19 21.23
C ALA A 460 18.66 20.72 21.26
N THR A 461 18.66 21.44 20.13
CA THR A 461 18.41 22.89 20.08
C THR A 461 17.92 23.41 18.72
N GLY A 462 16.68 23.91 18.66
CA GLY A 462 16.34 25.22 18.06
C GLY A 462 16.30 25.42 16.53
N GLY A 463 16.25 24.37 15.72
CA GLY A 463 16.28 24.51 14.25
C GLY A 463 14.93 24.66 13.55
N TYR A 464 13.79 24.64 14.24
CA TYR A 464 12.47 24.59 13.60
C TYR A 464 11.51 25.68 14.07
N ILE A 465 10.72 26.22 13.13
CA ILE A 465 9.64 27.18 13.40
C ILE A 465 8.38 26.67 12.71
N PHE A 466 7.29 26.52 13.46
CA PHE A 466 6.00 26.16 12.90
C PHE A 466 5.32 27.40 12.29
N VAL A 467 4.76 27.25 11.09
CA VAL A 467 4.03 28.34 10.40
C VAL A 467 2.58 27.92 10.17
N ASP A 468 1.66 28.51 10.90
CA ASP A 468 0.23 28.23 10.83
C ASP A 468 -0.45 29.08 9.74
N VAL A 469 -0.78 28.44 8.62
CA VAL A 469 -1.41 29.09 7.47
C VAL A 469 -2.93 28.91 7.42
N ARG A 470 -3.55 28.50 8.54
CA ARG A 470 -5.02 28.45 8.66
C ARG A 470 -5.62 29.84 8.81
N THR A 471 -6.94 29.95 8.74
CA THR A 471 -7.61 31.23 8.97
C THR A 471 -7.54 31.63 10.45
N ASN A 472 -7.85 32.88 10.76
CA ASN A 472 -7.79 33.38 12.13
C ASN A 472 -8.75 32.61 13.05
N GLU A 473 -9.94 32.29 12.56
CA GLU A 473 -10.97 31.57 13.30
C GLU A 473 -10.53 30.14 13.66
N GLU A 474 -9.86 29.44 12.75
CA GLU A 474 -9.31 28.12 13.03
C GLU A 474 -8.19 28.18 14.08
N ARG A 475 -7.38 29.25 14.05
CA ARG A 475 -6.32 29.51 15.04
C ARG A 475 -6.88 29.91 16.39
N GLN A 476 -8.05 30.54 16.43
CA GLN A 476 -8.75 30.86 17.68
C GLN A 476 -9.17 29.62 18.46
N VAL A 477 -9.43 28.50 17.76
CA VAL A 477 -9.73 27.21 18.41
C VAL A 477 -8.47 26.60 19.02
N SER A 478 -7.41 26.50 18.24
CA SER A 478 -6.11 25.99 18.70
C SER A 478 -5.01 26.20 17.68
N THR A 479 -3.75 26.00 18.06
CA THR A 479 -2.60 25.85 17.17
C THR A 479 -1.62 24.78 17.70
N ILE A 480 -0.66 24.37 16.87
CA ILE A 480 0.38 23.41 17.27
C ILE A 480 1.25 24.05 18.35
N SER A 481 1.50 23.30 19.43
CA SER A 481 2.41 23.70 20.50
C SER A 481 3.62 22.77 20.56
N CYS A 482 4.80 23.37 20.58
CA CYS A 482 6.05 22.68 20.82
C CYS A 482 6.93 23.55 21.74
N PRO A 483 7.34 23.05 22.91
CA PRO A 483 8.15 23.85 23.86
C PRO A 483 9.46 24.37 23.26
N THR A 484 10.03 23.67 22.28
CA THR A 484 11.33 23.98 21.67
C THR A 484 11.22 24.67 20.30
N CYS A 485 10.03 24.73 19.71
CA CYS A 485 9.82 25.26 18.36
C CYS A 485 8.63 26.24 18.38
N PRO A 486 8.86 27.55 18.22
CA PRO A 486 7.79 28.53 18.25
C PRO A 486 6.85 28.34 17.04
N THR A 487 5.57 28.63 17.26
CA THR A 487 4.56 28.70 16.21
C THR A 487 4.26 30.16 15.89
N ILE A 488 4.34 30.53 14.61
CA ILE A 488 3.99 31.86 14.10
C ILE A 488 2.88 31.76 13.06
N THR A 489 2.15 32.85 12.88
CA THR A 489 1.14 32.97 11.82
C THR A 489 1.78 33.14 10.44
N LYS A 490 1.00 32.87 9.38
CA LYS A 490 1.37 33.20 8.00
C LYS A 490 1.78 34.67 7.85
N GLU A 491 1.06 35.58 8.49
CA GLU A 491 1.29 37.02 8.38
C GLU A 491 2.64 37.41 9.00
N GLU A 492 2.92 36.94 10.22
CA GLU A 492 4.20 37.16 10.89
C GLU A 492 5.36 36.52 10.14
N PHE A 493 5.15 35.34 9.56
CA PHE A 493 6.12 34.70 8.68
C PHE A 493 6.44 35.60 7.49
N LEU A 494 5.44 36.05 6.72
CA LEU A 494 5.66 36.91 5.56
C LEU A 494 6.33 38.24 5.94
N GLN A 495 5.97 38.83 7.07
CA GLN A 495 6.64 40.04 7.58
C GLN A 495 8.12 39.80 7.88
N LYS A 496 8.47 38.67 8.49
CA LYS A 496 9.87 38.27 8.73
C LYS A 496 10.60 37.99 7.41
N MET A 497 9.91 37.44 6.41
CA MET A 497 10.49 37.10 5.11
C MET A 497 10.75 38.35 4.23
N ALA A 498 9.99 39.43 4.41
CA ALA A 498 10.18 40.67 3.64
C ALA A 498 11.54 41.37 3.94
N GLY A 499 12.18 41.08 5.08
CA GLY A 499 13.37 41.79 5.59
C GLY A 499 14.75 41.30 5.14
N ASN A 500 14.86 40.58 4.02
CA ASN A 500 16.05 39.85 3.52
C ASN A 500 16.42 38.58 4.31
N LEU A 501 16.34 37.44 3.61
CA LEU A 501 16.32 36.09 4.15
C LEU A 501 17.61 35.25 4.24
N PRO A 502 18.69 35.46 3.47
CA PRO A 502 19.33 34.29 2.86
C PRO A 502 20.04 33.29 3.78
N ASN A 503 20.12 33.47 5.11
CA ASN A 503 20.83 32.54 6.01
C ASN A 503 20.19 32.38 7.40
N LEU A 504 18.86 32.34 7.51
CA LEU A 504 18.27 31.97 8.80
C LEU A 504 18.59 30.49 9.11
N PRO A 505 19.07 30.14 10.32
CA PRO A 505 19.43 28.78 10.68
C PRO A 505 18.21 27.89 10.99
N TYR A 506 17.03 28.26 10.48
CA TYR A 506 15.76 27.63 10.80
C TYR A 506 15.16 26.94 9.57
N THR A 507 14.50 25.81 9.83
CA THR A 507 13.60 25.12 8.91
C THR A 507 12.16 25.46 9.31
N PHE A 508 11.38 25.97 8.37
CA PHE A 508 9.97 26.31 8.56
C PHE A 508 9.09 25.09 8.28
N LEU A 509 8.31 24.70 9.29
CA LEU A 509 7.33 23.62 9.25
C LEU A 509 5.94 24.22 9.06
N VAL A 510 5.51 24.31 7.82
CA VAL A 510 4.25 24.94 7.44
C VAL A 510 3.11 23.95 7.56
N PHE A 511 2.00 24.34 8.19
CA PHE A 511 0.85 23.45 8.33
C PHE A 511 -0.49 24.19 8.17
N CYS A 512 -1.50 23.44 7.78
CA CYS A 512 -2.89 23.85 7.85
C CYS A 512 -3.74 22.74 8.48
N THR A 513 -5.04 22.67 8.23
CA THR A 513 -5.91 21.62 8.78
C THR A 513 -5.49 20.22 8.31
N VAL A 514 -5.33 20.05 7.00
CA VAL A 514 -5.15 18.74 6.33
C VAL A 514 -3.94 18.69 5.39
N GLY A 515 -3.12 19.73 5.37
CA GLY A 515 -1.91 19.84 4.52
C GLY A 515 -2.11 20.51 3.16
N GLY A 516 -3.34 20.76 2.71
CA GLY A 516 -3.59 21.36 1.39
C GLY A 516 -3.17 22.82 1.24
N ARG A 517 -3.64 23.70 2.14
CA ARG A 517 -3.24 25.13 2.15
C ARG A 517 -1.75 25.33 2.42
N SER A 518 -1.15 24.55 3.31
CA SER A 518 0.29 24.65 3.60
C SER A 518 1.12 24.18 2.41
N GLY A 519 0.74 23.08 1.76
CA GLY A 519 1.38 22.62 0.53
C GLY A 519 1.34 23.66 -0.58
N ARG A 520 0.16 24.24 -0.87
CA ARG A 520 0.03 25.32 -1.87
C ARG A 520 0.83 26.57 -1.49
N PHE A 521 0.80 26.98 -0.23
CA PHE A 521 1.58 28.13 0.23
C PHE A 521 3.08 27.91 0.07
N CYS A 522 3.58 26.71 0.41
CA CYS A 522 4.97 26.35 0.16
C CYS A 522 5.31 26.35 -1.33
N GLN A 523 4.45 25.80 -2.18
CA GLN A 523 4.65 25.78 -3.63
C GLN A 523 4.72 27.20 -4.18
N ASP A 524 3.76 28.06 -3.84
CA ASP A 524 3.72 29.46 -4.27
C ASP A 524 4.97 30.23 -3.84
N LEU A 525 5.48 30.00 -2.63
CA LEU A 525 6.73 30.63 -2.17
C LEU A 525 7.98 30.11 -2.88
N LEU A 526 7.98 28.85 -3.32
CA LEU A 526 9.10 28.26 -4.06
C LEU A 526 9.11 28.68 -5.54
N THR A 527 7.94 28.85 -6.16
CA THR A 527 7.81 29.20 -7.58
C THR A 527 7.65 30.69 -7.84
N GLU A 528 6.85 31.38 -7.01
CA GLU A 528 6.44 32.77 -7.20
C GLU A 528 6.53 33.58 -5.88
N PRO A 529 7.72 33.65 -5.23
CA PRO A 529 7.86 34.32 -3.92
C PRO A 529 7.39 35.79 -3.93
N GLN A 530 7.46 36.47 -5.08
CA GLN A 530 7.02 37.86 -5.23
C GLN A 530 5.51 38.05 -5.03
N LYS A 531 4.68 37.03 -5.30
CA LYS A 531 3.23 37.04 -5.03
C LYS A 531 2.92 37.24 -3.54
N HIS A 532 3.88 36.91 -2.69
CA HIS A 532 3.82 37.05 -1.24
C HIS A 532 4.69 38.19 -0.70
N GLY A 533 5.22 39.07 -1.56
CA GLY A 533 6.12 40.14 -1.15
C GLY A 533 7.49 39.64 -0.65
N VAL A 534 7.85 38.40 -0.97
CA VAL A 534 9.16 37.83 -0.62
C VAL A 534 10.14 38.12 -1.75
N HIS A 535 11.22 38.82 -1.42
CA HIS A 535 12.31 39.10 -2.36
C HIS A 535 13.41 38.04 -2.19
N GLY A 536 13.83 37.43 -3.30
CA GLY A 536 14.86 36.40 -3.33
C GLY A 536 14.32 34.97 -3.49
N LYS A 537 15.23 34.01 -3.65
CA LYS A 537 14.88 32.59 -3.83
C LYS A 537 14.74 31.93 -2.46
N VAL A 538 13.57 31.38 -2.17
CA VAL A 538 13.36 30.55 -0.97
C VAL A 538 14.06 29.20 -1.17
N ASN A 539 14.87 28.79 -0.20
CA ASN A 539 15.54 27.49 -0.26
C ASN A 539 14.53 26.38 0.04
N SER A 540 14.36 25.43 -0.88
CA SER A 540 13.43 24.30 -0.72
C SER A 540 13.76 23.43 0.48
N SER A 541 15.02 23.33 0.90
CA SER A 541 15.41 22.57 2.10
C SER A 541 14.94 23.21 3.40
N GLN A 542 14.75 24.53 3.43
CA GLN A 542 14.33 25.29 4.61
C GLN A 542 12.81 25.36 4.77
N MET A 543 12.02 24.92 3.78
CA MET A 543 10.57 24.95 3.87
C MET A 543 9.98 23.56 3.66
N LYS A 544 9.28 23.07 4.69
CA LYS A 544 8.63 21.76 4.65
C LYS A 544 7.18 21.90 5.06
N SER A 545 6.28 21.20 4.36
CA SER A 545 4.87 21.10 4.76
C SER A 545 4.66 19.89 5.66
N ILE A 546 3.85 20.02 6.71
CA ILE A 546 3.43 18.85 7.50
C ILE A 546 2.36 18.10 6.71
N LEU A 547 2.64 16.87 6.31
CA LEU A 547 1.70 16.02 5.58
C LEU A 547 0.48 15.72 6.46
N GLY A 548 -0.72 16.05 5.97
CA GLY A 548 -1.95 15.92 6.76
C GLY A 548 -2.18 17.03 7.80
N GLY A 549 -1.29 18.03 7.89
CA GLY A 549 -1.48 19.22 8.72
C GLY A 549 -1.68 18.94 10.22
N ILE A 550 -2.46 19.80 10.89
CA ILE A 550 -2.78 19.67 12.31
C ILE A 550 -3.59 18.40 12.61
N ALA A 551 -4.39 17.89 11.65
CA ALA A 551 -5.11 16.63 11.83
C ALA A 551 -4.13 15.46 12.02
N ALA A 552 -3.06 15.39 11.22
CA ALA A 552 -2.01 14.39 11.35
C ALA A 552 -1.19 14.60 12.64
N TRP A 553 -0.94 15.86 13.01
CA TRP A 553 -0.28 16.20 14.28
C TRP A 553 -1.02 15.63 15.49
N VAL A 554 -2.35 15.75 15.53
CA VAL A 554 -3.16 15.21 16.63
C VAL A 554 -3.20 13.68 16.62
N HIS A 555 -3.22 13.05 15.45
CA HIS A 555 -3.07 11.58 15.35
C HIS A 555 -1.74 11.09 15.91
N ALA A 556 -0.66 11.84 15.69
CA ALA A 556 0.65 11.56 16.27
C ALA A 556 0.73 11.90 17.78
N GLY A 557 -0.38 12.30 18.42
CA GLY A 557 -0.39 12.67 19.84
C GLY A 557 0.30 14.02 20.13
N GLY A 558 0.44 14.87 19.11
CA GLY A 558 1.06 16.18 19.25
C GLY A 558 0.23 17.14 20.10
N ASN A 559 0.91 18.00 20.85
CA ASN A 559 0.27 18.96 21.74
C ASN A 559 -0.33 20.14 20.96
N LEU A 560 -1.48 20.62 21.43
CA LEU A 560 -2.12 21.85 20.95
C LEU A 560 -2.26 22.85 22.09
N VAL A 561 -2.27 24.14 21.74
CA VAL A 561 -2.59 25.24 22.66
C VAL A 561 -3.70 26.12 22.10
N ASP A 562 -4.47 26.75 22.98
CA ASP A 562 -5.43 27.80 22.63
C ASP A 562 -4.73 29.17 22.42
N THR A 563 -5.50 30.22 22.16
CA THR A 563 -4.98 31.59 21.96
C THR A 563 -4.33 32.21 23.18
N LEU A 564 -4.58 31.66 24.37
CA LEU A 564 -3.96 32.08 25.62
C LEU A 564 -2.70 31.24 25.92
N GLY A 565 -2.35 30.29 25.06
CA GLY A 565 -1.23 29.38 25.24
C GLY A 565 -1.53 28.21 26.17
N ASN A 566 -2.78 28.02 26.61
CA ASN A 566 -3.14 26.90 27.48
C ASN A 566 -3.26 25.60 26.67
N PRO A 567 -2.81 24.45 27.20
CA PRO A 567 -3.02 23.16 26.55
C PRO A 567 -4.49 22.90 26.25
N THR A 568 -4.79 22.45 25.03
CA THR A 568 -6.17 22.14 24.60
C THR A 568 -6.20 20.86 23.78
N ARG A 569 -7.38 20.24 23.70
CA ARG A 569 -7.69 19.14 22.77
C ARG A 569 -8.59 19.59 21.62
N LYS A 570 -9.00 20.86 21.63
CA LYS A 570 -9.90 21.42 20.64
C LYS A 570 -9.20 21.58 19.30
N VAL A 571 -9.87 21.25 18.21
CA VAL A 571 -9.37 21.48 16.85
C VAL A 571 -10.52 21.78 15.90
N SER A 572 -10.33 22.76 15.03
CA SER A 572 -11.30 23.07 13.97
C SER A 572 -11.03 22.21 12.73
N PRO A 573 -11.99 21.40 12.26
CA PRO A 573 -11.84 20.61 11.05
C PRO A 573 -12.03 21.44 9.76
N TRP A 574 -12.15 22.77 9.84
CA TRP A 574 -12.53 23.69 8.75
C TRP A 574 -13.96 23.50 8.23
N CYS A 575 -14.37 22.27 7.92
CA CYS A 575 -15.74 21.94 7.55
C CYS A 575 -16.13 20.52 7.99
N GLN A 576 -17.44 20.23 7.95
CA GLN A 576 -17.97 18.95 8.40
C GLN A 576 -17.44 17.75 7.59
N ALA A 577 -17.10 17.96 6.32
CA ALA A 577 -16.54 16.92 5.44
C ALA A 577 -15.19 16.38 5.91
N PHE A 578 -14.48 17.10 6.78
CA PHE A 578 -13.21 16.67 7.34
C PHE A 578 -13.31 16.09 8.75
N MET A 579 -14.50 15.95 9.34
CA MET A 579 -14.59 15.38 10.70
C MET A 579 -14.12 13.92 10.77
N ASP A 580 -14.28 13.15 9.70
CA ASP A 580 -14.01 11.72 9.67
C ASP A 580 -12.52 11.38 9.46
N ILE A 581 -11.65 12.37 9.28
CA ILE A 581 -10.19 12.21 9.16
C ILE A 581 -9.44 12.57 10.46
N PHE A 582 -10.12 13.10 11.49
CA PHE A 582 -9.55 13.33 12.82
C PHE A 582 -9.65 12.08 13.70
N PRO A 583 -8.77 11.91 14.72
CA PRO A 583 -8.82 10.74 15.59
C PRO A 583 -10.18 10.61 16.29
N VAL A 584 -10.60 9.37 16.53
CA VAL A 584 -11.91 9.06 17.13
C VAL A 584 -11.97 9.47 18.61
N SER A 585 -10.81 9.51 19.25
CA SER A 585 -10.65 9.88 20.65
C SER A 585 -9.45 10.80 20.82
N GLY A 586 -9.48 11.66 21.84
CA GLY A 586 -8.35 12.53 22.19
C GLY A 586 -8.39 13.93 21.55
N ALA A 587 -9.25 14.14 20.55
CA ALA A 587 -9.53 15.45 19.96
C ALA A 587 -10.99 15.86 20.22
N GLU A 588 -11.21 17.13 20.52
CA GLU A 588 -12.54 17.75 20.58
C GLU A 588 -12.74 18.59 19.32
N LEU A 589 -13.61 18.15 18.42
CA LEU A 589 -13.85 18.87 17.17
C LEU A 589 -14.77 20.06 17.43
N VAL A 590 -14.26 21.26 17.21
CA VAL A 590 -15.04 22.50 17.32
C VAL A 590 -15.40 22.95 15.92
N LEU A 591 -16.65 22.66 15.53
CA LEU A 591 -17.27 23.31 14.40
C LEU A 591 -17.85 24.63 14.91
N ASP A 592 -17.34 25.74 14.39
CA ASP A 592 -17.93 27.02 14.68
C ASP A 592 -19.29 27.11 13.97
N GLU A 593 -20.39 27.20 14.73
CA GLU A 593 -21.74 27.30 14.17
C GLU A 593 -21.89 28.57 13.31
N LEU A 594 -21.05 29.59 13.53
CA LEU A 594 -21.00 30.80 12.73
C LEU A 594 -20.25 30.63 11.39
N GLN A 595 -19.57 29.50 11.16
CA GLN A 595 -18.82 29.23 9.93
C GLN A 595 -19.61 28.54 8.81
N VAL A 596 -20.93 28.32 8.97
CA VAL A 596 -21.79 27.84 7.87
C VAL A 596 -22.40 29.00 7.06
N VAL A 597 -21.69 30.11 6.94
CA VAL A 597 -21.84 31.00 5.77
C VAL A 597 -20.45 31.43 5.32
N PRO A 598 -19.76 30.63 4.48
CA PRO A 598 -18.63 31.14 3.69
C PRO A 598 -19.00 32.50 3.09
N GLN A 599 -18.08 33.48 3.04
CA GLN A 599 -18.39 34.75 2.36
C GLN A 599 -18.70 34.58 0.84
N ASP A 600 -18.52 33.36 0.30
CA ASP A 600 -18.98 32.91 -1.02
C ASP A 600 -20.30 32.10 -1.01
N ALA A 601 -21.04 32.07 0.09
CA ALA A 601 -22.23 31.21 0.27
C ALA A 601 -23.51 31.68 -0.43
N ARG A 602 -23.45 32.75 -1.24
CA ARG A 602 -24.61 33.09 -2.11
C ARG A 602 -24.96 31.98 -3.10
N ALA A 603 -24.06 31.01 -3.33
CA ALA A 603 -24.36 29.80 -4.10
C ALA A 603 -24.77 28.57 -3.26
N PHE A 604 -24.51 28.54 -1.95
CA PHE A 604 -24.66 27.33 -1.13
C PHE A 604 -25.93 27.25 -0.29
N ILE A 605 -26.54 28.39 0.07
CA ILE A 605 -27.85 28.41 0.74
C ILE A 605 -28.93 27.86 -0.22
N ASP A 606 -28.82 28.21 -1.50
CA ASP A 606 -29.61 27.58 -2.56
C ASP A 606 -29.28 26.09 -2.67
N CYS A 607 -28.02 25.66 -2.54
CA CYS A 607 -27.69 24.23 -2.55
C CYS A 607 -28.23 23.44 -1.37
N LYS A 608 -28.41 23.98 -0.16
CA LYS A 608 -28.99 23.20 0.96
C LYS A 608 -30.49 23.01 0.76
N SER A 609 -31.22 24.07 0.43
CA SER A 609 -32.64 23.97 0.06
C SER A 609 -32.83 23.13 -1.20
N CYS A 610 -31.94 23.26 -2.20
CA CYS A 610 -31.93 22.42 -3.38
C CYS A 610 -31.45 21.01 -3.10
N ALA A 611 -30.62 20.72 -2.09
CA ALA A 611 -30.17 19.37 -1.74
C ALA A 611 -31.24 18.62 -0.93
N GLU A 612 -31.94 19.32 -0.04
CA GLU A 612 -33.12 18.81 0.65
C GLU A 612 -34.25 18.52 -0.37
N MET A 613 -34.37 19.34 -1.43
CA MET A 613 -35.24 19.05 -2.58
C MET A 613 -34.65 18.07 -3.61
N ALA A 614 -33.32 17.89 -3.68
CA ALA A 614 -32.63 17.04 -4.67
C ALA A 614 -32.25 15.65 -4.15
N ALA A 615 -32.46 15.37 -2.86
CA ALA A 615 -32.44 14.01 -2.33
C ALA A 615 -33.45 13.10 -3.08
N GLU A 616 -34.40 13.68 -3.82
CA GLU A 616 -35.40 12.95 -4.63
C GLU A 616 -35.04 12.80 -6.12
N VAL A 617 -33.95 13.37 -6.64
CA VAL A 617 -33.72 13.42 -8.11
C VAL A 617 -32.29 13.02 -8.52
N SER A 618 -32.22 12.00 -9.40
CA SER A 618 -30.96 11.47 -9.96
C SER A 618 -30.10 12.52 -10.69
N ALA A 619 -28.78 12.31 -10.73
CA ALA A 619 -27.80 13.22 -11.33
C ALA A 619 -28.09 13.66 -12.77
N PRO A 620 -28.61 12.81 -13.69
CA PRO A 620 -29.03 13.25 -15.02
C PRO A 620 -30.20 14.24 -15.01
N GLY A 621 -31.11 14.11 -14.05
CA GLY A 621 -32.21 15.06 -13.86
C GLY A 621 -31.73 16.44 -13.42
N ARG A 622 -30.61 16.50 -12.67
CA ARG A 622 -29.96 17.76 -12.27
C ARG A 622 -29.33 18.47 -13.46
N ILE A 623 -28.63 17.73 -14.33
CA ILE A 623 -28.01 18.27 -15.54
C ILE A 623 -29.09 18.77 -16.51
N LEU A 624 -30.14 17.98 -16.75
CA LEU A 624 -31.21 18.36 -17.68
C LEU A 624 -31.95 19.63 -17.22
N ARG A 625 -32.27 19.76 -15.93
CA ARG A 625 -32.91 20.98 -15.40
C ARG A 625 -31.99 22.19 -15.43
N THR A 626 -30.70 22.00 -15.17
CA THR A 626 -29.70 23.07 -15.28
C THR A 626 -29.61 23.56 -16.72
N CYS A 627 -29.56 22.64 -17.70
CA CYS A 627 -29.60 22.99 -19.11
C CYS A 627 -30.91 23.67 -19.53
N GLN A 628 -32.05 23.27 -18.97
CA GLN A 628 -33.36 23.87 -19.24
C GLN A 628 -33.55 25.27 -18.62
N ALA A 629 -32.78 25.60 -17.58
CA ALA A 629 -32.83 26.89 -16.90
C ALA A 629 -31.88 27.93 -17.50
N LEU A 630 -30.95 27.53 -18.38
CA LEU A 630 -30.06 28.45 -19.09
C LEU A 630 -30.79 29.09 -20.28
N ALA A 631 -30.50 30.37 -20.53
CA ALA A 631 -30.93 31.01 -21.77
C ALA A 631 -30.36 30.23 -22.98
N PRO A 632 -31.12 30.07 -24.08
CA PRO A 632 -30.71 29.25 -25.21
C PRO A 632 -29.32 29.59 -25.76
N GLU A 633 -28.95 30.87 -25.72
CA GLU A 633 -27.66 31.38 -26.19
C GLU A 633 -26.50 30.93 -25.29
N VAL A 634 -26.72 30.89 -23.97
CA VAL A 634 -25.72 30.45 -22.98
C VAL A 634 -25.53 28.94 -23.04
N LEU A 635 -26.62 28.20 -23.26
CA LEU A 635 -26.56 26.75 -23.44
C LEU A 635 -25.80 26.39 -24.73
N ALA A 636 -26.09 27.08 -25.84
CA ALA A 636 -25.41 26.88 -27.11
C ALA A 636 -23.90 27.19 -27.02
N ASP A 637 -23.53 28.32 -26.41
CA ASP A 637 -22.13 28.72 -26.19
C ASP A 637 -21.39 27.71 -25.28
N THR A 638 -22.02 27.25 -24.21
CA THR A 638 -21.44 26.26 -23.29
C THR A 638 -21.25 24.89 -23.95
N LEU A 639 -22.22 24.44 -24.77
CA LEU A 639 -22.12 23.20 -25.53
C LEU A 639 -21.07 23.31 -26.65
N SER A 640 -20.95 24.46 -27.31
CA SER A 640 -19.92 24.71 -28.32
C SER A 640 -18.53 24.63 -27.73
N ARG A 641 -18.28 25.29 -26.59
CA ARG A 641 -17.00 25.20 -25.87
C ARG A 641 -16.68 23.78 -25.41
N ALA A 642 -17.68 23.06 -24.89
CA ALA A 642 -17.51 21.67 -24.50
C ALA A 642 -17.15 20.79 -25.70
N ALA A 643 -17.82 20.97 -26.84
CA ALA A 643 -17.53 20.25 -28.07
C ALA A 643 -16.12 20.56 -28.61
N GLU A 644 -15.68 21.82 -28.57
CA GLU A 644 -14.31 22.22 -28.94
C GLU A 644 -13.25 21.64 -27.99
N THR A 645 -13.55 21.55 -26.69
CA THR A 645 -12.66 20.96 -25.69
C THR A 645 -12.55 19.44 -25.84
N CYS A 646 -13.63 18.81 -26.32
CA CYS A 646 -13.68 17.38 -26.60
C CYS A 646 -13.19 17.01 -28.01
N ALA A 647 -13.08 17.96 -28.94
CA ALA A 647 -12.63 17.73 -30.33
C ALA A 647 -11.28 16.99 -30.50
N PRO A 648 -10.30 17.05 -29.57
CA PRO A 648 -9.06 16.26 -29.67
C PRO A 648 -9.20 14.79 -29.23
N TYR A 649 -10.34 14.39 -28.68
CA TYR A 649 -10.59 13.04 -28.19
C TYR A 649 -11.49 12.33 -29.21
N ASP A 650 -10.90 11.41 -30.00
CA ASP A 650 -11.57 10.65 -31.07
C ASP A 650 -12.52 9.53 -30.55
N ASP A 651 -12.72 9.40 -29.24
CA ASP A 651 -13.51 8.33 -28.58
C ASP A 651 -14.82 8.86 -27.95
#